data_AF-A0A1D2MVH5-F1
#
_entry.id   AF-A0A1D2MVH5-F1
#
_cell.length_a   1.000
_cell.length_b   1.000
_cell.length_c   1.000
_cell.angle_alpha   90.00
_cell.angle_beta   90.00
_cell.angle_gamma   90.00
#
_symmetry.space_group_name_H-M   'P 1'
#
loop_
_entity.id
_entity.type
_entity.pdbx_description
1 polymer ?
#
loop_
_entity_poly.entity_id
_entity_poly.type
_entity_poly.pdbx_seq_one_letter_code
_entity_poly.pdbx_strand_id
1 'polypeptide(L)'
;MVKNIIGIGEEITDYKFSGILDWLIHIQDPRELWKAQPTYLISEWAFITVGVLTFIHSQRVGGRFKWLWLSTVLHGLFVENVTFWTPEINNFWHSQTTIMLLGRRLPLHILCLYPTFIYSASVCVSRLRLGKLANALAVGLSVVLIDMPYDIMAVKFVHWTWHDTDANIYDRHYWVPFTSYYFHATFAASFTLMFHFSRRLVCNNDPKNQWISDNRISREILCTVITALSGMPGGVFQFLPIYHPLHDYFGLHTENCVITLAAIYFLIVWRSDRNPSPEARAAKDQNCIAKINEVVLGLILHYSVYLGMALYGNPEDEIAVGLHEKIGPCDEWLEQQTIFTLVTGETSKRRKYLCATDYDEQYFDFKCVNGKIPKQYSEWYTICGTPFPNRAEYVQTIGLVCFMATMIFGAMLFGSGAEWETRSQTTKTNNILLPLFTSLLNTLTYKKCQLLTQINNFILAFQLSIMASDKLVSISTPEQLDQLLEVNKGFLTVLTFIAPWSTTCKTMMELTREFVVDPDLEHILFCEITVEDFPTIAQKYDIKSVPSVVFVRDNQVTERLIGADVQDLTTKIMEHTNTGPNLSGKPTRTVKTQAPAAGVTSSDSLPLNERLKQLTHQANIMIFMKGNPEKPRCGFSRQVIEIMRETGLPFETFDILEDEDVRQGLKDYSQWQTYPQIYVKGELMGGLDVMKEMKEMGSLIETLKGV
;
A
#
# COMPACT_ATOMS: atom_id res chain seq x y z
N MET A 1 23.69 -6.37 4.70
CA MET A 1 24.10 -7.69 4.16
C MET A 1 23.91 -8.75 5.24
N VAL A 2 22.81 -9.49 5.18
CA VAL A 2 22.54 -10.62 6.09
C VAL A 2 23.32 -11.83 5.57
N LYS A 3 24.44 -12.18 6.21
CA LYS A 3 25.37 -13.23 5.75
C LYS A 3 25.01 -14.67 6.20
N ASN A 4 23.96 -14.86 6.99
CA ASN A 4 23.75 -16.11 7.74
C ASN A 4 22.40 -16.81 7.51
N ILE A 5 21.66 -16.48 6.45
CA ILE A 5 20.47 -17.26 6.07
C ILE A 5 20.93 -18.38 5.14
N ILE A 6 20.60 -19.63 5.50
CA ILE A 6 20.88 -20.83 4.70
C ILE A 6 20.16 -20.66 3.35
N GLY A 7 20.91 -20.71 2.24
CA GLY A 7 20.35 -20.65 0.88
C GLY A 7 20.45 -19.31 0.14
N ILE A 8 20.89 -18.21 0.76
CA ILE A 8 21.07 -16.94 0.04
C ILE A 8 22.24 -17.06 -0.96
N GLY A 9 21.95 -16.82 -2.23
CA GLY A 9 22.90 -16.95 -3.33
C GLY A 9 23.18 -18.39 -3.77
N GLU A 10 22.50 -19.38 -3.18
CA GLU A 10 22.50 -20.75 -3.67
C GLU A 10 21.53 -20.89 -4.86
N GLU A 11 21.94 -21.65 -5.85
CA GLU A 11 21.18 -21.88 -7.08
C GLU A 11 21.11 -23.38 -7.37
N ILE A 12 19.91 -23.91 -7.61
CA ILE A 12 19.68 -25.34 -7.86
C ILE A 12 18.88 -25.49 -9.16
N THR A 13 19.41 -26.29 -10.09
CA THR A 13 18.85 -26.52 -11.44
C THR A 13 17.88 -27.69 -11.55
N ASP A 14 18.00 -28.64 -10.63
CA ASP A 14 17.19 -29.87 -10.54
C ASP A 14 16.99 -30.17 -9.05
N TYR A 15 16.01 -29.51 -8.45
CA TYR A 15 15.76 -29.57 -7.02
C TYR A 15 15.18 -30.94 -6.64
N LYS A 16 15.95 -31.73 -5.89
CA LYS A 16 15.54 -33.08 -5.46
C LYS A 16 15.20 -33.12 -3.98
N PHE A 17 14.11 -33.81 -3.67
CA PHE A 17 13.68 -34.06 -2.30
C PHE A 17 14.36 -35.31 -1.74
N SER A 18 14.75 -35.28 -0.47
CA SER A 18 15.43 -36.41 0.17
C SER A 18 14.50 -37.60 0.46
N GLY A 19 13.19 -37.42 0.31
CA GLY A 19 12.17 -38.44 0.46
C GLY A 19 10.74 -37.86 0.46
N ILE A 20 9.75 -38.72 0.63
CA ILE A 20 8.33 -38.31 0.58
C ILE A 20 7.94 -37.35 1.71
N LEU A 21 8.59 -37.46 2.88
CA LEU A 21 8.34 -36.57 4.02
C LEU A 21 8.88 -35.16 3.76
N ASP A 22 10.10 -35.02 3.23
CA ASP A 22 10.68 -33.73 2.84
C ASP A 22 9.91 -33.08 1.68
N TRP A 23 9.36 -33.90 0.78
CA TRP A 23 8.42 -33.40 -0.22
C TRP A 23 7.10 -32.96 0.41
N LEU A 24 6.52 -33.72 1.34
CA LEU A 24 5.19 -33.42 1.88
C LEU A 24 5.18 -32.18 2.78
N ILE A 25 6.16 -32.07 3.69
CA ILE A 25 6.23 -31.00 4.69
C ILE A 25 7.68 -30.60 4.94
N HIS A 26 7.92 -29.30 4.92
CA HIS A 26 9.20 -28.70 5.23
C HIS A 26 9.00 -27.59 6.27
N ILE A 27 9.87 -27.57 7.28
CA ILE A 27 9.82 -26.62 8.39
C ILE A 27 11.11 -25.81 8.40
N GLN A 28 10.99 -24.50 8.47
CA GLN A 28 12.11 -23.55 8.51
C GLN A 28 12.15 -22.82 9.84
N ASP A 29 13.32 -22.31 10.22
CA ASP A 29 13.48 -21.50 11.44
C ASP A 29 12.85 -20.11 11.23
N PRO A 30 11.82 -19.73 12.00
CA PRO A 30 11.21 -18.40 11.91
C PRO A 30 12.20 -17.26 12.12
N ARG A 31 13.32 -17.49 12.84
CA ARG A 31 14.33 -16.45 13.09
C ARG A 31 15.13 -16.09 11.85
N GLU A 32 15.39 -17.07 10.99
CA GLU A 32 16.08 -16.81 9.72
C GLU A 32 15.12 -16.17 8.72
N LEU A 33 13.87 -16.64 8.67
CA LEU A 33 12.81 -16.01 7.89
C LEU A 33 12.55 -14.56 8.33
N TRP A 34 12.61 -14.24 9.63
CA TRP A 34 12.44 -12.87 10.10
C TRP A 34 13.55 -11.92 9.62
N LYS A 35 14.77 -12.43 9.42
CA LYS A 35 15.87 -11.63 8.87
C LYS A 35 15.77 -11.46 7.36
N ALA A 36 15.12 -12.40 6.68
CA ALA A 36 15.01 -12.45 5.22
C ALA A 36 13.75 -11.72 4.73
N GLN A 37 12.61 -12.10 5.28
CA GLN A 37 11.28 -11.65 4.90
C GLN A 37 10.34 -11.46 6.11
N PRO A 38 10.58 -10.45 6.96
CA PRO A 38 9.76 -10.20 8.13
C PRO A 38 8.30 -9.94 7.77
N THR A 39 8.03 -9.25 6.67
CA THR A 39 6.64 -8.93 6.29
C THR A 39 5.86 -10.17 5.87
N TYR A 40 6.51 -11.18 5.29
CA TYR A 40 5.80 -12.41 4.93
C TYR A 40 5.43 -13.24 6.16
N LEU A 41 6.27 -13.25 7.20
CA LEU A 41 5.90 -13.83 8.50
C LEU A 41 4.75 -13.07 9.15
N ILE A 42 4.71 -11.73 9.05
CA ILE A 42 3.57 -10.94 9.54
C ILE A 42 2.29 -11.33 8.80
N SER A 43 2.33 -11.44 7.47
CA SER A 43 1.21 -11.94 6.66
C SER A 43 0.80 -13.37 7.06
N GLU A 44 1.74 -14.29 7.25
CA GLU A 44 1.50 -15.67 7.70
C GLU A 44 0.69 -15.68 9.00
N TRP A 45 1.16 -14.97 10.02
CA TRP A 45 0.48 -14.88 11.32
C TRP A 45 -0.86 -14.14 11.24
N ALA A 46 -0.98 -13.13 10.39
CA ALA A 46 -2.24 -12.44 10.16
C ALA A 46 -3.29 -13.41 9.60
N PHE A 47 -2.98 -14.14 8.52
CA PHE A 47 -3.90 -15.13 7.94
C PHE A 47 -4.25 -16.24 8.92
N ILE A 48 -3.28 -16.80 9.65
CA ILE A 48 -3.56 -17.81 10.68
C ILE A 48 -4.52 -17.25 11.73
N THR A 49 -4.30 -16.03 12.20
CA THR A 49 -5.16 -15.37 13.19
C THR A 49 -6.58 -15.15 12.67
N VAL A 50 -6.73 -14.63 11.45
CA VAL A 50 -8.04 -14.43 10.82
C VAL A 50 -8.73 -15.78 10.54
N GLY A 51 -7.99 -16.80 10.12
CA GLY A 51 -8.48 -18.17 9.97
C GLY A 51 -9.05 -18.75 11.26
N VAL A 52 -8.35 -18.55 12.39
CA VAL A 52 -8.83 -18.95 13.72
C VAL A 52 -10.07 -18.16 14.13
N LEU A 53 -10.08 -16.83 13.92
CA LEU A 53 -11.22 -15.98 14.24
C LEU A 53 -12.48 -16.37 13.45
N THR A 54 -12.34 -16.60 12.14
CA THR A 54 -13.44 -17.05 11.28
C THR A 54 -13.90 -18.46 11.65
N PHE A 55 -12.99 -19.35 12.05
CA PHE A 55 -13.34 -20.67 12.57
C PHE A 55 -14.15 -20.56 13.87
N ILE A 56 -13.72 -19.76 14.84
CA ILE A 56 -14.44 -19.51 16.09
C ILE A 56 -15.84 -18.97 15.80
N HIS A 57 -15.95 -17.98 14.92
CA HIS A 57 -17.24 -17.46 14.46
C HIS A 57 -18.13 -18.57 13.89
N SER A 58 -17.57 -19.42 13.02
CA SER A 58 -18.32 -20.54 12.42
C SER A 58 -18.87 -21.51 13.47
N GLN A 59 -18.11 -21.76 14.54
CA GLN A 59 -18.54 -22.64 15.63
C GLN A 59 -19.57 -21.99 16.54
N ARG A 60 -19.39 -20.69 16.85
CA ARG A 60 -20.29 -19.89 17.71
C ARG A 60 -21.67 -19.73 17.08
N VAL A 61 -21.74 -19.32 15.81
CA VAL A 61 -23.00 -19.11 15.09
C VAL A 61 -23.67 -20.43 14.72
N GLY A 62 -22.86 -21.44 14.39
CA GLY A 62 -23.33 -22.77 14.09
C GLY A 62 -24.09 -22.90 12.77
N GLY A 63 -24.92 -23.94 12.68
CA GLY A 63 -25.60 -24.31 11.44
C GLY A 63 -24.64 -24.45 10.25
N ARG A 64 -25.03 -23.89 9.10
CA ARG A 64 -24.24 -24.01 7.87
C ARG A 64 -22.99 -23.15 7.81
N PHE A 65 -22.75 -22.26 8.76
CA PHE A 65 -21.49 -21.51 8.80
C PHE A 65 -20.29 -22.43 9.04
N LYS A 66 -20.45 -23.54 9.77
CA LYS A 66 -19.40 -24.56 9.94
C LYS A 66 -19.02 -25.21 8.62
N TRP A 67 -20.03 -25.54 7.82
CA TRP A 67 -19.88 -26.16 6.51
C TRP A 67 -19.36 -25.17 5.48
N LEU A 68 -19.78 -23.90 5.55
CA LEU A 68 -19.23 -22.83 4.73
C LEU A 68 -17.73 -22.66 4.96
N TRP A 69 -17.30 -22.58 6.22
CA TRP A 69 -15.87 -22.46 6.57
C TRP A 69 -15.07 -23.66 6.05
N LEU A 70 -15.56 -24.88 6.29
CA LEU A 70 -14.93 -26.09 5.76
C LEU A 70 -14.87 -26.11 4.22
N SER A 71 -15.96 -25.71 3.56
CA SER A 71 -16.00 -25.57 2.10
C SER A 71 -14.96 -24.59 1.59
N THR A 72 -14.73 -23.46 2.27
CA THR A 72 -13.70 -22.49 1.84
C THR A 72 -12.29 -23.06 1.92
N VAL A 73 -11.96 -23.83 2.97
CA VAL A 73 -10.65 -24.50 3.08
C VAL A 73 -10.47 -25.54 1.96
N LEU A 74 -11.49 -26.38 1.73
CA LEU A 74 -11.43 -27.40 0.68
C LEU A 74 -11.39 -26.79 -0.72
N HIS A 75 -12.10 -25.68 -0.93
CA HIS A 75 -12.07 -24.96 -2.20
C HIS A 75 -10.68 -24.38 -2.47
N GLY A 76 -10.06 -23.75 -1.48
CA GLY A 76 -8.69 -23.24 -1.60
C GLY A 76 -7.70 -24.33 -1.96
N LEU A 77 -7.70 -25.42 -1.19
CA LEU A 77 -6.86 -26.59 -1.49
C LEU A 77 -7.08 -27.12 -2.92
N PHE A 78 -8.32 -27.16 -3.38
CA PHE A 78 -8.63 -27.59 -4.74
C PHE A 78 -8.06 -26.63 -5.78
N VAL A 79 -8.26 -25.31 -5.63
CA VAL A 79 -7.72 -24.28 -6.54
C VAL A 79 -6.20 -24.37 -6.61
N GLU A 80 -5.52 -24.34 -5.46
CA GLU A 80 -4.06 -24.39 -5.39
C GLU A 80 -3.49 -25.66 -6.03
N ASN A 81 -4.10 -26.82 -5.77
CA ASN A 81 -3.64 -28.07 -6.36
C ASN A 81 -3.86 -28.10 -7.87
N VAL A 82 -5.02 -27.66 -8.37
CA VAL A 82 -5.29 -27.64 -9.81
C VAL A 82 -4.29 -26.74 -10.52
N THR A 83 -4.01 -25.55 -9.98
CA THR A 83 -3.00 -24.62 -10.52
C THR A 83 -1.60 -25.24 -10.49
N PHE A 84 -1.22 -25.87 -9.39
CA PHE A 84 0.10 -26.48 -9.24
C PHE A 84 0.35 -27.66 -10.19
N TRP A 85 -0.64 -28.54 -10.36
CA TRP A 85 -0.51 -29.79 -11.13
C TRP A 85 -0.80 -29.64 -12.63
N THR A 86 -1.29 -28.47 -13.05
CA THR A 86 -1.64 -28.19 -14.45
C THR A 86 -0.60 -27.20 -15.01
N PRO A 87 0.41 -27.67 -15.77
CA PRO A 87 1.50 -26.82 -16.24
C PRO A 87 1.02 -25.53 -16.91
N GLU A 88 -0.06 -25.59 -17.69
CA GLU A 88 -0.63 -24.49 -18.46
C GLU A 88 -1.13 -23.32 -17.60
N ILE A 89 -1.42 -23.53 -16.33
CA ILE A 89 -1.89 -22.48 -15.40
C ILE A 89 -1.00 -22.33 -14.17
N ASN A 90 0.13 -23.05 -14.12
CA ASN A 90 1.16 -22.87 -13.11
C ASN A 90 1.93 -21.58 -13.41
N ASN A 91 1.46 -20.47 -12.86
CA ASN A 91 1.90 -19.12 -13.23
C ASN A 91 2.25 -18.23 -12.02
N PHE A 92 2.38 -18.80 -10.82
CA PHE A 92 2.89 -18.09 -9.64
C PHE A 92 3.70 -19.00 -8.70
N TRP A 93 4.56 -18.39 -7.90
CA TRP A 93 5.45 -19.08 -6.96
C TRP A 93 5.53 -18.34 -5.63
N HIS A 94 5.16 -19.02 -4.55
CA HIS A 94 5.32 -18.48 -3.20
C HIS A 94 6.77 -18.51 -2.75
N SER A 95 7.18 -17.45 -2.07
CA SER A 95 8.38 -17.50 -1.24
C SER A 95 8.16 -18.44 -0.04
N GLN A 96 9.21 -18.70 0.71
CA GLN A 96 9.20 -19.68 1.79
C GLN A 96 8.70 -19.06 3.11
N THR A 97 7.94 -19.85 3.86
CA THR A 97 7.41 -19.50 5.18
C THR A 97 7.74 -20.59 6.20
N THR A 98 7.28 -20.43 7.45
CA THR A 98 7.64 -21.33 8.56
C THR A 98 7.34 -22.79 8.25
N ILE A 99 6.19 -23.05 7.61
CA ILE A 99 5.76 -24.39 7.21
C ILE A 99 5.34 -24.35 5.74
N MET A 100 6.06 -25.12 4.93
CA MET A 100 5.77 -25.29 3.52
C MET A 100 5.30 -26.73 3.25
N LEU A 101 4.33 -26.88 2.38
CA LEU A 101 3.71 -28.14 1.98
C LEU A 101 3.97 -28.41 0.49
N LEU A 102 3.79 -29.68 0.08
CA LEU A 102 3.71 -30.12 -1.32
C LEU A 102 4.88 -29.63 -2.19
N GLY A 103 6.07 -30.12 -1.90
CA GLY A 103 7.29 -29.81 -2.64
C GLY A 103 7.78 -28.38 -2.40
N ARG A 104 7.53 -27.82 -1.21
CA ARG A 104 7.89 -26.44 -0.84
C ARG A 104 7.22 -25.36 -1.69
N ARG A 105 6.04 -25.67 -2.22
CA ARG A 105 5.25 -24.78 -3.08
C ARG A 105 4.13 -24.07 -2.35
N LEU A 106 3.58 -24.71 -1.32
CA LEU A 106 2.35 -24.25 -0.69
C LEU A 106 2.57 -23.88 0.78
N PRO A 107 2.57 -22.59 1.13
CA PRO A 107 2.59 -22.16 2.53
C PRO A 107 1.42 -22.72 3.32
N LEU A 108 1.63 -23.14 4.57
CA LEU A 108 0.55 -23.69 5.41
C LEU A 108 -0.60 -22.69 5.62
N HIS A 109 -0.28 -21.39 5.75
CA HIS A 109 -1.29 -20.36 5.99
C HIS A 109 -2.27 -20.16 4.83
N ILE A 110 -1.99 -20.71 3.63
CA ILE A 110 -2.93 -20.70 2.50
C ILE A 110 -4.26 -21.36 2.87
N LEU A 111 -4.25 -22.33 3.81
CA LEU A 111 -5.47 -22.95 4.35
C LEU A 111 -6.40 -21.93 5.01
N CYS A 112 -5.85 -20.80 5.48
CA CYS A 112 -6.58 -19.71 6.12
C CYS A 112 -6.86 -18.52 5.17
N LEU A 113 -6.25 -18.48 3.99
CA LEU A 113 -6.42 -17.42 3.00
C LEU A 113 -7.86 -17.39 2.46
N TYR A 114 -8.36 -18.52 1.95
CA TYR A 114 -9.71 -18.60 1.39
C TYR A 114 -10.83 -18.38 2.43
N PRO A 115 -10.72 -18.86 3.68
CA PRO A 115 -11.60 -18.41 4.77
C PRO A 115 -11.52 -16.90 5.00
N THR A 116 -10.32 -16.30 5.01
CA THR A 116 -10.18 -14.85 5.20
C THR A 116 -10.94 -14.08 4.12
N PHE A 117 -10.91 -14.54 2.88
CA PHE A 117 -11.59 -13.88 1.76
C PHE A 117 -13.07 -14.26 1.66
N ILE A 118 -13.35 -15.51 1.30
CA ILE A 118 -14.68 -15.96 0.89
C ILE A 118 -15.61 -16.07 2.10
N TYR A 119 -15.13 -16.60 3.24
CA TYR A 119 -15.98 -16.74 4.42
C TYR A 119 -16.33 -15.38 5.01
N SER A 120 -15.35 -14.49 5.19
CA SER A 120 -15.60 -13.13 5.70
C SER A 120 -16.54 -12.35 4.79
N ALA A 121 -16.33 -12.38 3.47
CA ALA A 121 -17.22 -11.77 2.49
C ALA A 121 -18.65 -12.34 2.57
N SER A 122 -18.78 -13.68 2.63
CA SER A 122 -20.07 -14.37 2.72
C SER A 122 -20.83 -13.99 4.00
N VAL A 123 -20.15 -13.89 5.15
CA VAL A 123 -20.77 -13.45 6.40
C VAL A 123 -21.28 -12.02 6.30
N CYS A 124 -20.47 -11.10 5.76
CA CYS A 124 -20.86 -9.69 5.60
C CYS A 124 -22.06 -9.55 4.65
N VAL A 125 -21.98 -10.15 3.46
CA VAL A 125 -23.04 -10.07 2.44
C VAL A 125 -24.33 -10.75 2.91
N SER A 126 -24.25 -11.79 3.74
CA SER A 126 -25.45 -12.46 4.28
C SER A 126 -26.36 -11.51 5.07
N ARG A 127 -25.83 -10.39 5.59
CA ARG A 127 -26.58 -9.34 6.31
C ARG A 127 -27.51 -8.54 5.40
N LEU A 128 -27.20 -8.46 4.10
CA LEU A 128 -28.00 -7.74 3.11
C LEU A 128 -29.28 -8.50 2.71
N ARG A 129 -29.35 -9.82 2.99
CA ARG A 129 -30.49 -10.68 2.62
C ARG A 129 -30.89 -10.60 1.14
N LEU A 130 -29.89 -10.47 0.27
CA LEU A 130 -30.10 -10.39 -1.18
C LEU A 130 -30.66 -11.70 -1.77
N GLY A 131 -31.23 -11.62 -2.96
CA GLY A 131 -31.58 -12.80 -3.75
C GLY A 131 -30.35 -13.65 -4.07
N LYS A 132 -30.52 -14.96 -4.32
CA LYS A 132 -29.41 -15.93 -4.44
C LYS A 132 -28.30 -15.51 -5.42
N LEU A 133 -28.67 -15.08 -6.62
CA LEU A 133 -27.71 -14.63 -7.62
C LEU A 133 -26.99 -13.36 -7.15
N ALA A 134 -27.74 -12.32 -6.76
CA ALA A 134 -27.17 -11.07 -6.27
C ALA A 134 -26.28 -11.28 -5.03
N ASN A 135 -26.65 -12.19 -4.11
CA ASN A 135 -25.83 -12.56 -2.96
C ASN A 135 -24.48 -13.14 -3.42
N ALA A 136 -24.48 -14.09 -4.36
CA ALA A 136 -23.25 -14.65 -4.90
C ALA A 136 -22.36 -13.60 -5.58
N LEU A 137 -22.94 -12.72 -6.41
CA LEU A 137 -22.18 -11.66 -7.09
C LEU A 137 -21.63 -10.61 -6.10
N ALA A 138 -22.40 -10.26 -5.07
CA ALA A 138 -21.95 -9.37 -4.00
C ALA A 138 -20.79 -9.99 -3.19
N VAL A 139 -20.79 -11.31 -2.95
CA VAL A 139 -19.64 -12.00 -2.36
C VAL A 139 -18.43 -11.90 -3.27
N GLY A 140 -18.58 -12.10 -4.59
CA GLY A 140 -17.50 -11.93 -5.56
C GLY A 140 -16.84 -10.54 -5.49
N LEU A 141 -17.65 -9.48 -5.54
CA LEU A 141 -17.16 -8.10 -5.41
C LEU A 141 -16.47 -7.85 -4.06
N SER A 142 -17.04 -8.38 -2.97
CA SER A 142 -16.51 -8.21 -1.62
C SER A 142 -15.18 -8.95 -1.43
N VAL A 143 -15.00 -10.11 -2.09
CA VAL A 143 -13.74 -10.85 -2.08
C VAL A 143 -12.64 -10.06 -2.75
N VAL A 144 -12.88 -9.47 -3.92
CA VAL A 144 -11.90 -8.60 -4.59
C VAL A 144 -11.49 -7.43 -3.70
N LEU A 145 -12.44 -6.83 -2.98
CA LEU A 145 -12.15 -5.73 -2.07
C LEU A 145 -11.24 -6.16 -0.89
N ILE A 146 -11.41 -7.39 -0.38
CA ILE A 146 -10.55 -7.96 0.68
C ILE A 146 -9.18 -8.35 0.13
N ASP A 147 -9.14 -8.90 -1.08
CA ASP A 147 -7.94 -9.44 -1.70
C ASP A 147 -6.97 -8.34 -2.18
N MET A 148 -7.49 -7.27 -2.79
CA MET A 148 -6.70 -6.20 -3.41
C MET A 148 -5.52 -5.66 -2.59
N PRO A 149 -5.65 -5.32 -1.28
CA PRO A 149 -4.50 -4.82 -0.52
C PRO A 149 -3.45 -5.90 -0.26
N TYR A 150 -3.86 -7.16 -0.11
CA TYR A 150 -2.95 -8.29 0.01
C TYR A 150 -2.21 -8.49 -1.31
N ASP A 151 -2.94 -8.61 -2.43
CA ASP A 151 -2.37 -8.93 -3.74
C ASP A 151 -1.31 -7.88 -4.15
N ILE A 152 -1.63 -6.58 -4.01
CA ILE A 152 -0.71 -5.48 -4.36
C ILE A 152 0.53 -5.46 -3.46
N MET A 153 0.34 -5.53 -2.15
CA MET A 153 1.43 -5.35 -1.20
C MET A 153 2.32 -6.58 -1.13
N ALA A 154 1.76 -7.76 -1.18
CA ALA A 154 2.52 -8.99 -1.04
C ALA A 154 3.34 -9.30 -2.29
N VAL A 155 2.89 -8.96 -3.50
CA VAL A 155 3.76 -8.97 -4.71
C VAL A 155 4.89 -7.96 -4.56
N LYS A 156 4.60 -6.73 -4.10
CA LYS A 156 5.64 -5.71 -3.92
C LYS A 156 6.69 -6.07 -2.88
N PHE A 157 6.32 -6.83 -1.84
CA PHE A 157 7.23 -7.37 -0.83
C PHE A 157 7.72 -8.79 -1.16
N VAL A 158 7.47 -9.27 -2.38
CA VAL A 158 7.99 -10.54 -2.90
C VAL A 158 7.58 -11.76 -2.03
N HIS A 159 6.35 -11.75 -1.51
CA HIS A 159 5.74 -12.90 -0.83
C HIS A 159 5.43 -14.02 -1.85
N TRP A 160 5.15 -13.64 -3.09
CA TRP A 160 5.15 -14.50 -4.27
C TRP A 160 5.50 -13.71 -5.52
N THR A 161 5.77 -14.43 -6.61
CA THR A 161 6.04 -13.88 -7.93
C THR A 161 5.09 -14.45 -8.97
N TRP A 162 4.84 -13.70 -10.04
CA TRP A 162 4.04 -14.12 -11.18
C TRP A 162 4.92 -14.59 -12.34
N HIS A 163 4.33 -15.33 -13.28
CA HIS A 163 4.98 -15.69 -14.53
C HIS A 163 5.09 -14.46 -15.43
N ASP A 164 6.30 -14.23 -15.96
CA ASP A 164 6.65 -13.03 -16.73
C ASP A 164 5.75 -12.80 -17.96
N THR A 165 5.70 -13.77 -18.88
CA THR A 165 5.09 -13.59 -20.21
C THR A 165 3.79 -14.36 -20.44
N ASP A 166 3.11 -14.83 -19.40
CA ASP A 166 1.84 -15.58 -19.61
C ASP A 166 0.73 -14.61 -20.04
N ALA A 167 0.18 -14.85 -21.23
CA ALA A 167 -0.80 -13.97 -21.87
C ALA A 167 -2.07 -13.76 -21.03
N ASN A 168 -2.46 -14.72 -20.19
CA ASN A 168 -3.65 -14.57 -19.34
C ASN A 168 -3.42 -13.66 -18.13
N ILE A 169 -2.17 -13.31 -17.82
CA ILE A 169 -1.82 -12.50 -16.64
C ILE A 169 -0.91 -11.32 -16.99
N TYR A 170 -0.77 -11.03 -18.29
CA TYR A 170 0.15 -10.02 -18.80
C TYR A 170 -0.21 -8.60 -18.36
N ASP A 171 -1.49 -8.23 -18.46
CA ASP A 171 -1.96 -6.89 -18.07
C ASP A 171 -2.01 -6.77 -16.54
N ARG A 172 -1.26 -5.80 -16.00
CA ARG A 172 -1.00 -5.68 -14.56
C ARG A 172 -1.42 -4.33 -13.97
N HIS A 173 -1.83 -4.38 -12.70
CA HIS A 173 -2.10 -3.27 -11.80
C HIS A 173 -1.16 -3.37 -10.60
N TYR A 174 -0.16 -2.49 -10.49
CA TYR A 174 0.92 -2.61 -9.49
C TYR A 174 1.58 -4.00 -9.48
N TRP A 175 1.90 -4.53 -10.67
CA TRP A 175 2.49 -5.86 -10.89
C TRP A 175 1.56 -7.05 -10.61
N VAL A 176 0.33 -6.80 -10.13
CA VAL A 176 -0.71 -7.80 -9.96
C VAL A 176 -1.51 -7.95 -11.25
N PRO A 177 -1.71 -9.17 -11.78
CA PRO A 177 -2.54 -9.38 -12.95
C PRO A 177 -3.98 -8.91 -12.74
N PHE A 178 -4.55 -8.16 -13.68
CA PHE A 178 -5.97 -7.79 -13.62
C PHE A 178 -6.90 -9.03 -13.61
N THR A 179 -6.47 -10.12 -14.25
CA THR A 179 -7.18 -11.40 -14.22
C THR A 179 -7.20 -12.06 -12.85
N SER A 180 -6.26 -11.75 -11.93
CA SER A 180 -6.32 -12.19 -10.53
C SER A 180 -7.65 -11.76 -9.88
N TYR A 181 -7.96 -10.47 -9.96
CA TYR A 181 -9.22 -9.91 -9.45
C TYR A 181 -10.44 -10.52 -10.13
N TYR A 182 -10.35 -10.80 -11.44
CA TYR A 182 -11.41 -11.46 -12.18
C TYR A 182 -11.68 -12.87 -11.64
N PHE A 183 -10.63 -13.68 -11.48
CA PHE A 183 -10.76 -15.06 -10.98
C PHE A 183 -11.27 -15.06 -9.54
N HIS A 184 -10.73 -14.21 -8.66
CA HIS A 184 -11.22 -14.09 -7.29
C HIS A 184 -12.72 -13.71 -7.23
N ALA A 185 -13.17 -12.77 -8.06
CA ALA A 185 -14.59 -12.41 -8.15
C ALA A 185 -15.47 -13.58 -8.62
N THR A 186 -15.11 -14.20 -9.74
CA THR A 186 -15.94 -15.23 -10.38
C THR A 186 -15.93 -16.55 -9.63
N PHE A 187 -14.79 -16.94 -9.05
CA PHE A 187 -14.65 -18.18 -8.27
C PHE A 187 -15.45 -18.06 -6.98
N ALA A 188 -15.34 -16.93 -6.26
CA ALA A 188 -16.11 -16.68 -5.06
C ALA A 188 -17.62 -16.59 -5.32
N ALA A 189 -18.02 -15.95 -6.42
CA ALA A 189 -19.42 -15.91 -6.83
C ALA A 189 -19.96 -17.30 -7.17
N SER A 190 -19.22 -18.09 -7.96
CA SER A 190 -19.61 -19.45 -8.31
C SER A 190 -19.67 -20.36 -7.08
N PHE A 191 -18.65 -20.31 -6.24
CA PHE A 191 -18.59 -21.02 -4.96
C PHE A 191 -19.84 -20.73 -4.12
N THR A 192 -20.19 -19.44 -3.96
CA THR A 192 -21.35 -19.03 -3.15
C THR A 192 -22.66 -19.51 -3.77
N LEU A 193 -22.81 -19.41 -5.09
CA LEU A 193 -23.97 -19.90 -5.81
C LEU A 193 -24.14 -21.41 -5.60
N MET A 194 -23.05 -22.17 -5.74
CA MET A 194 -23.00 -23.62 -5.58
C MET A 194 -23.21 -24.07 -4.13
N PHE A 195 -22.78 -23.27 -3.15
CA PHE A 195 -23.05 -23.53 -1.73
C PHE A 195 -24.54 -23.53 -1.40
N HIS A 196 -25.32 -22.65 -2.03
CA HIS A 196 -26.77 -22.61 -1.86
C HIS A 196 -27.50 -23.58 -2.80
N PHE A 197 -27.00 -23.80 -4.02
CA PHE A 197 -27.62 -24.67 -5.01
C PHE A 197 -27.45 -26.16 -4.68
N SER A 198 -26.27 -26.60 -4.26
CA SER A 198 -25.99 -28.00 -3.86
C SER A 198 -26.96 -28.48 -2.78
N ARG A 199 -27.31 -27.61 -1.83
CA ARG A 199 -28.34 -27.90 -0.82
C ARG A 199 -29.71 -28.17 -1.42
N ARG A 200 -30.12 -27.41 -2.44
CA ARG A 200 -31.42 -27.63 -3.10
C ARG A 200 -31.44 -29.00 -3.78
N LEU A 201 -30.34 -29.38 -4.43
CA LEU A 201 -30.22 -30.66 -5.11
C LEU A 201 -30.20 -31.85 -4.14
N VAL A 202 -29.45 -31.75 -3.04
CA VAL A 202 -29.21 -32.88 -2.14
C VAL A 202 -30.28 -33.00 -1.04
N CYS A 203 -30.81 -31.87 -0.57
CA CYS A 203 -31.65 -31.82 0.64
C CYS A 203 -33.12 -31.47 0.36
N ASN A 204 -33.54 -31.16 -0.87
CA ASN A 204 -34.93 -30.79 -1.25
C ASN A 204 -35.59 -29.74 -0.32
N ASN A 205 -34.80 -28.82 0.25
CA ASN A 205 -35.25 -27.91 1.30
C ASN A 205 -35.78 -26.55 0.78
N ASP A 206 -36.71 -25.95 1.52
CA ASP A 206 -37.27 -24.62 1.31
C ASP A 206 -36.18 -23.52 1.42
N PRO A 207 -36.12 -22.54 0.50
CA PRO A 207 -35.22 -21.38 0.59
C PRO A 207 -35.24 -20.61 1.92
N LYS A 208 -36.32 -20.67 2.72
CA LYS A 208 -36.40 -19.97 4.02
C LYS A 208 -35.41 -20.49 5.08
N ASN A 209 -34.95 -21.73 4.98
CA ASN A 209 -34.05 -22.38 5.96
C ASN A 209 -32.61 -22.57 5.44
N GLN A 210 -32.13 -21.68 4.57
CA GLN A 210 -30.88 -21.87 3.83
C GLN A 210 -29.59 -21.93 4.67
N TRP A 211 -29.61 -21.43 5.91
CA TRP A 211 -28.46 -21.37 6.83
C TRP A 211 -28.55 -22.39 7.98
N ILE A 212 -29.64 -23.15 8.08
CA ILE A 212 -29.82 -24.20 9.08
C ILE A 212 -29.17 -25.48 8.56
N SER A 213 -28.43 -26.23 9.38
CA SER A 213 -27.86 -27.51 8.95
C SER A 213 -28.93 -28.60 8.80
N ASP A 214 -28.75 -29.50 7.84
CA ASP A 214 -29.53 -30.73 7.73
C ASP A 214 -29.16 -31.67 8.89
N ASN A 215 -30.14 -32.48 9.33
CA ASN A 215 -29.93 -33.47 10.39
C ASN A 215 -28.96 -34.58 9.97
N ARG A 216 -28.85 -34.85 8.66
CA ARG A 216 -27.93 -35.87 8.11
C ARG A 216 -26.62 -35.21 7.72
N ILE A 217 -25.59 -35.43 8.54
CA ILE A 217 -24.22 -34.93 8.32
C ILE A 217 -23.67 -35.32 6.93
N SER A 218 -23.96 -36.54 6.45
CA SER A 218 -23.49 -37.01 5.13
C SER A 218 -23.97 -36.13 3.96
N ARG A 219 -25.17 -35.54 4.06
CA ARG A 219 -25.69 -34.62 3.04
C ARG A 219 -24.94 -33.29 3.04
N GLU A 220 -24.60 -32.77 4.21
CA GLU A 220 -23.80 -31.54 4.32
C GLU A 220 -22.36 -31.75 3.86
N ILE A 221 -21.75 -32.91 4.17
CA ILE A 221 -20.45 -33.28 3.61
C ILE A 221 -20.51 -33.33 2.08
N LEU A 222 -21.53 -33.98 1.51
CA LEU A 222 -21.70 -34.03 0.06
C LEU A 222 -21.87 -32.63 -0.56
N CYS A 223 -22.68 -31.76 0.05
CA CYS A 223 -22.83 -30.37 -0.39
C CYS A 223 -21.50 -29.61 -0.30
N THR A 224 -20.72 -29.85 0.76
CA THR A 224 -19.42 -29.22 0.99
C THR A 224 -18.44 -29.57 -0.12
N VAL A 225 -18.34 -30.86 -0.47
CA VAL A 225 -17.48 -31.36 -1.55
C VAL A 225 -17.92 -30.84 -2.91
N ILE A 226 -19.23 -30.90 -3.23
CA ILE A 226 -19.76 -30.36 -4.49
C ILE A 226 -19.41 -28.88 -4.61
N THR A 227 -19.60 -28.11 -3.54
CA THR A 227 -19.30 -26.66 -3.52
C THR A 227 -17.82 -26.39 -3.75
N ALA A 228 -16.94 -27.09 -3.03
CA ALA A 228 -15.50 -26.90 -3.13
C ALA A 228 -14.96 -27.17 -4.55
N LEU A 229 -15.42 -28.25 -5.19
CA LEU A 229 -14.98 -28.68 -6.52
C LEU A 229 -15.60 -27.86 -7.66
N SER A 230 -16.77 -27.24 -7.44
CA SER A 230 -17.49 -26.51 -8.49
C SER A 230 -17.16 -25.02 -8.56
N GLY A 231 -16.58 -24.43 -7.49
CA GLY A 231 -16.28 -22.99 -7.45
C GLY A 231 -15.36 -22.53 -8.58
N MET A 232 -14.24 -23.23 -8.82
CA MET A 232 -13.30 -22.87 -9.89
C MET A 232 -13.88 -23.13 -11.29
N PRO A 233 -14.37 -24.35 -11.64
CA PRO A 233 -14.96 -24.59 -12.95
C PRO A 233 -16.12 -23.64 -13.26
N GLY A 234 -17.02 -23.40 -12.31
CA GLY A 234 -18.14 -22.49 -12.49
C GLY A 234 -17.74 -21.00 -12.53
N GLY A 235 -16.59 -20.63 -11.95
CA GLY A 235 -15.98 -19.31 -12.12
C GLY A 235 -15.38 -19.14 -13.52
N VAL A 236 -14.64 -20.13 -13.99
CA VAL A 236 -14.11 -20.19 -15.36
C VAL A 236 -15.23 -20.10 -16.40
N PHE A 237 -16.37 -20.77 -16.19
CA PHE A 237 -17.53 -20.62 -17.09
C PHE A 237 -18.08 -19.18 -17.17
N GLN A 238 -17.92 -18.36 -16.13
CA GLN A 238 -18.30 -16.94 -16.16
C GLN A 238 -17.26 -16.07 -16.87
N PHE A 239 -15.99 -16.49 -16.84
CA PHE A 239 -14.88 -15.86 -17.55
C PHE A 239 -15.06 -15.97 -19.08
N LEU A 240 -15.40 -17.15 -19.59
CA LEU A 240 -15.44 -17.42 -21.04
C LEU A 240 -16.27 -16.42 -21.88
N PRO A 241 -17.54 -16.09 -21.55
CA PRO A 241 -18.37 -15.27 -22.44
C PRO A 241 -18.06 -13.77 -22.40
N ILE A 242 -17.40 -13.27 -21.36
CA ILE A 242 -17.08 -11.84 -21.22
C ILE A 242 -15.63 -11.61 -21.59
N TYR A 243 -14.70 -12.42 -21.09
CA TYR A 243 -13.27 -12.19 -21.25
C TYR A 243 -12.80 -12.47 -22.69
N HIS A 244 -12.90 -13.72 -23.14
CA HIS A 244 -12.26 -14.12 -24.40
C HIS A 244 -12.79 -13.37 -25.64
N PRO A 245 -14.11 -13.13 -25.81
CA PRO A 245 -14.59 -12.34 -26.94
C PRO A 245 -14.02 -10.91 -26.93
N LEU A 246 -13.95 -10.28 -25.76
CA LEU A 246 -13.49 -8.89 -25.63
C LEU A 246 -11.97 -8.78 -25.75
N HIS A 247 -11.23 -9.61 -25.02
CA HIS A 247 -9.78 -9.57 -24.96
C HIS A 247 -9.15 -10.23 -26.19
N ASP A 248 -9.48 -11.48 -26.48
CA ASP A 248 -8.75 -12.24 -27.50
C ASP A 248 -9.20 -11.90 -28.92
N TYR A 249 -10.51 -11.70 -29.13
CA TYR A 249 -11.03 -11.38 -30.47
C TYR A 249 -11.02 -9.88 -30.79
N PHE A 250 -11.41 -9.01 -29.84
CA PHE A 250 -11.41 -7.56 -30.05
C PHE A 250 -10.12 -6.86 -29.58
N GLY A 251 -9.18 -7.54 -28.93
CA GLY A 251 -7.94 -6.94 -28.46
C GLY A 251 -8.14 -5.92 -27.33
N LEU A 252 -9.24 -6.00 -26.57
CA LEU A 252 -9.49 -5.09 -25.46
C LEU A 252 -8.59 -5.43 -24.27
N HIS A 253 -7.95 -4.41 -23.70
CA HIS A 253 -7.12 -4.57 -22.50
C HIS A 253 -7.92 -5.21 -21.35
N THR A 254 -7.28 -6.11 -20.60
CA THR A 254 -7.86 -6.93 -19.52
C THR A 254 -8.59 -6.08 -18.47
N GLU A 255 -8.07 -4.89 -18.17
CA GLU A 255 -8.67 -3.94 -17.23
C GLU A 255 -10.14 -3.64 -17.58
N ASN A 256 -10.45 -3.48 -18.87
CA ASN A 256 -11.79 -3.15 -19.35
C ASN A 256 -12.74 -4.34 -19.18
N CYS A 257 -12.25 -5.56 -19.33
CA CYS A 257 -13.00 -6.79 -19.06
C CYS A 257 -13.35 -6.92 -17.58
N VAL A 258 -12.40 -6.61 -16.68
CA VAL A 258 -12.61 -6.61 -15.22
C VAL A 258 -13.62 -5.55 -14.81
N ILE A 259 -13.47 -4.31 -15.30
CA ILE A 259 -14.40 -3.21 -15.02
C ILE A 259 -15.81 -3.56 -15.51
N THR A 260 -15.93 -4.16 -16.70
CA THR A 260 -17.21 -4.60 -17.26
C THR A 260 -17.87 -5.68 -16.38
N LEU A 261 -17.11 -6.69 -15.95
CA LEU A 261 -17.60 -7.71 -15.02
C LEU A 261 -18.09 -7.08 -13.70
N ALA A 262 -17.25 -6.24 -13.10
CA ALA A 262 -17.56 -5.57 -11.83
C ALA A 262 -18.82 -4.70 -11.95
N ALA A 263 -18.98 -3.98 -13.06
CA ALA A 263 -20.18 -3.18 -13.35
C ALA A 263 -21.44 -4.05 -13.49
N ILE A 264 -21.37 -5.16 -14.22
CA ILE A 264 -22.49 -6.10 -14.34
C ILE A 264 -22.89 -6.65 -12.97
N TYR A 265 -21.91 -7.11 -12.18
CA TYR A 265 -22.14 -7.60 -10.82
C TYR A 265 -22.79 -6.52 -9.95
N PHE A 266 -22.21 -5.32 -9.95
CA PHE A 266 -22.71 -4.20 -9.17
C PHE A 266 -24.15 -3.83 -9.53
N LEU A 267 -24.48 -3.74 -10.82
CA LEU A 267 -25.83 -3.39 -11.27
C LEU A 267 -26.88 -4.43 -10.86
N ILE A 268 -26.55 -5.72 -10.92
CA ILE A 268 -27.44 -6.80 -10.46
C ILE A 268 -27.63 -6.73 -8.94
N VAL A 269 -26.54 -6.52 -8.19
CA VAL A 269 -26.58 -6.36 -6.73
C VAL A 269 -27.42 -5.14 -6.34
N TRP A 270 -27.15 -4.00 -6.97
CA TRP A 270 -27.88 -2.76 -6.78
C TRP A 270 -29.38 -2.92 -7.05
N ARG A 271 -29.74 -3.55 -8.17
CA ARG A 271 -31.14 -3.83 -8.52
C ARG A 271 -31.82 -4.71 -7.47
N SER A 272 -31.12 -5.71 -6.93
CA SER A 272 -31.64 -6.58 -5.88
C SER A 272 -31.80 -5.83 -4.55
N ASP A 273 -30.84 -5.00 -4.17
CA ASP A 273 -30.87 -4.24 -2.91
C ASP A 273 -32.02 -3.21 -2.86
N ARG A 274 -32.35 -2.64 -4.02
CA ARG A 274 -33.51 -1.74 -4.19
C ARG A 274 -34.86 -2.43 -4.00
N ASN A 275 -34.90 -3.75 -4.02
CA ASN A 275 -36.09 -4.56 -3.75
C ASN A 275 -35.81 -5.49 -2.54
N PRO A 276 -35.57 -4.92 -1.35
CA PRO A 276 -35.15 -5.69 -0.18
C PRO A 276 -36.26 -6.66 0.24
N SER A 277 -35.88 -7.85 0.73
CA SER A 277 -36.85 -8.68 1.46
C SER A 277 -37.31 -7.94 2.72
N PRO A 278 -38.54 -8.17 3.22
CA PRO A 278 -39.04 -7.52 4.44
C PRO A 278 -38.12 -7.71 5.66
N GLU A 279 -37.36 -8.81 5.69
CA GLU A 279 -36.41 -9.18 6.74
C GLU A 279 -35.04 -8.49 6.60
N ALA A 280 -34.71 -7.91 5.44
CA ALA A 280 -33.41 -7.29 5.16
C ALA A 280 -33.14 -6.02 5.97
N ARG A 281 -34.21 -5.31 6.36
CA ARG A 281 -34.13 -4.00 7.04
C ARG A 281 -34.73 -4.02 8.45
N ALA A 282 -34.95 -5.21 9.02
CA ALA A 282 -35.59 -5.35 10.32
C ALA A 282 -34.65 -4.93 11.47
N ALA A 283 -35.10 -3.90 12.19
CA ALA A 283 -34.68 -3.35 13.49
C ALA A 283 -33.23 -2.90 13.68
N LYS A 284 -33.12 -1.61 14.03
CA LYS A 284 -31.92 -0.89 14.49
C LYS A 284 -31.54 -1.39 15.89
N ASP A 285 -30.86 -2.54 15.96
CA ASP A 285 -30.29 -2.99 17.23
C ASP A 285 -29.27 -1.94 17.73
N GLN A 286 -29.52 -1.38 18.91
CA GLN A 286 -28.93 -0.11 19.37
C GLN A 286 -27.48 -0.26 19.87
N ASN A 287 -27.00 -1.48 20.11
CA ASN A 287 -25.64 -1.71 20.61
C ASN A 287 -24.66 -2.01 19.49
N CYS A 288 -24.06 -0.96 18.93
CA CYS A 288 -22.98 -1.05 17.93
C CYS A 288 -21.81 -1.94 18.41
N ILE A 289 -21.46 -1.87 19.69
CA ILE A 289 -20.37 -2.64 20.31
C ILE A 289 -20.66 -4.15 20.30
N ALA A 290 -21.93 -4.56 20.44
CA ALA A 290 -22.32 -5.98 20.39
C ALA A 290 -22.20 -6.59 18.98
N LYS A 291 -22.14 -5.75 17.93
CA LYS A 291 -21.97 -6.18 16.54
C LYS A 291 -20.50 -6.41 16.13
N ILE A 292 -19.53 -5.99 16.95
CA ILE A 292 -18.12 -6.31 16.72
C ILE A 292 -17.89 -7.78 17.07
N ASN A 293 -17.86 -8.62 16.04
CA ASN A 293 -17.61 -10.05 16.15
C ASN A 293 -16.21 -10.42 15.62
N GLU A 294 -15.91 -11.72 15.59
CA GLU A 294 -14.60 -12.23 15.20
C GLU A 294 -14.24 -11.91 13.75
N VAL A 295 -15.24 -11.83 12.85
CA VAL A 295 -15.04 -11.48 11.43
C VAL A 295 -14.65 -10.00 11.29
N VAL A 296 -15.28 -9.10 12.05
CA VAL A 296 -14.90 -7.67 12.04
C VAL A 296 -13.46 -7.48 12.51
N LEU A 297 -13.10 -8.15 13.59
CA LEU A 297 -11.74 -8.19 14.12
C LEU A 297 -10.73 -8.71 13.09
N GLY A 298 -11.09 -9.77 12.37
CA GLY A 298 -10.26 -10.34 11.32
C GLY A 298 -10.04 -9.38 10.15
N LEU A 299 -11.10 -8.70 9.69
CA LEU A 299 -10.99 -7.69 8.63
C LEU A 299 -10.14 -6.50 9.06
N ILE A 300 -10.31 -5.99 10.29
CA ILE A 300 -9.48 -4.90 10.81
C ILE A 300 -8.01 -5.31 10.82
N LEU A 301 -7.69 -6.51 11.32
CA LEU A 301 -6.33 -7.03 11.32
C LEU A 301 -5.77 -7.10 9.89
N HIS A 302 -6.52 -7.71 8.96
CA HIS A 302 -6.13 -7.87 7.55
C HIS A 302 -5.77 -6.52 6.91
N TYR A 303 -6.69 -5.55 6.91
CA TYR A 303 -6.43 -4.25 6.30
C TYR A 303 -5.33 -3.46 7.01
N SER A 304 -5.24 -3.55 8.35
CA SER A 304 -4.21 -2.84 9.11
C SER A 304 -2.80 -3.34 8.81
N VAL A 305 -2.63 -4.64 8.57
CA VAL A 305 -1.34 -5.23 8.21
C VAL A 305 -0.85 -4.65 6.88
N TYR A 306 -1.66 -4.70 5.83
CA TYR A 306 -1.23 -4.22 4.50
C TYR A 306 -1.11 -2.70 4.41
N LEU A 307 -1.96 -1.96 5.12
CA LEU A 307 -1.78 -0.51 5.26
C LEU A 307 -0.49 -0.18 6.03
N GLY A 308 -0.18 -0.93 7.09
CA GLY A 308 1.07 -0.79 7.84
C GLY A 308 2.30 -1.09 6.99
N MET A 309 2.24 -2.13 6.14
CA MET A 309 3.30 -2.43 5.17
C MET A 309 3.51 -1.28 4.18
N ALA A 310 2.45 -0.67 3.66
CA ALA A 310 2.56 0.46 2.74
C ALA A 310 3.19 1.70 3.41
N LEU A 311 2.77 1.99 4.66
CA LEU A 311 3.24 3.14 5.42
C LEU A 311 4.69 3.01 5.88
N TYR A 312 5.07 1.85 6.42
CA TYR A 312 6.31 1.69 7.18
C TYR A 312 7.25 0.60 6.64
N GLY A 313 6.78 -0.30 5.78
CA GLY A 313 7.60 -1.39 5.26
C GLY A 313 8.56 -0.92 4.16
N ASN A 314 9.72 -1.57 4.07
CA ASN A 314 10.71 -1.34 3.02
C ASN A 314 10.84 -2.61 2.18
N PRO A 315 10.26 -2.66 0.97
CA PRO A 315 10.32 -3.86 0.13
C PRO A 315 11.76 -4.22 -0.29
N GLU A 316 12.68 -3.25 -0.34
CA GLU A 316 14.10 -3.48 -0.65
C GLU A 316 14.87 -4.28 0.41
N ASP A 317 14.32 -4.40 1.63
CA ASP A 317 14.91 -5.19 2.70
C ASP A 317 14.50 -6.67 2.61
N GLU A 318 13.55 -7.02 1.73
CA GLU A 318 13.01 -8.38 1.57
C GLU A 318 13.87 -9.22 0.62
N ILE A 319 14.32 -10.37 1.10
CA ILE A 319 15.12 -11.35 0.34
C ILE A 319 14.35 -12.67 0.27
N ALA A 320 13.75 -12.95 -0.88
CA ALA A 320 13.06 -14.22 -1.12
C ALA A 320 14.04 -15.27 -1.63
N VAL A 321 14.04 -16.43 -0.97
CA VAL A 321 14.82 -17.61 -1.36
C VAL A 321 13.86 -18.76 -1.51
N GLY A 322 13.82 -19.39 -2.67
CA GLY A 322 12.93 -20.53 -2.88
C GLY A 322 12.78 -20.92 -4.33
N LEU A 323 11.69 -21.63 -4.60
CA LEU A 323 11.26 -21.95 -5.95
C LEU A 323 10.70 -20.71 -6.63
N HIS A 324 11.16 -20.43 -7.83
CA HIS A 324 10.70 -19.33 -8.68
C HIS A 324 10.50 -19.82 -10.12
N GLU A 325 10.10 -18.92 -11.02
CA GLU A 325 10.05 -19.23 -12.45
C GLU A 325 11.44 -19.68 -12.92
N LYS A 326 11.50 -20.80 -13.64
CA LYS A 326 12.76 -21.41 -14.04
C LYS A 326 13.48 -20.50 -15.03
N ILE A 327 14.74 -20.18 -14.76
CA ILE A 327 15.56 -19.33 -15.65
C ILE A 327 16.06 -20.14 -16.85
N GLY A 328 16.12 -19.54 -18.03
CA GLY A 328 16.54 -20.25 -19.24
C GLY A 328 16.67 -19.35 -20.48
N PRO A 329 16.84 -19.94 -21.67
CA PRO A 329 16.92 -19.19 -22.92
C PRO A 329 15.64 -18.42 -23.22
N CYS A 330 15.79 -17.20 -23.75
CA CYS A 330 14.67 -16.27 -24.03
C CYS A 330 13.85 -16.65 -25.27
N ASP A 331 14.39 -17.53 -26.13
CA ASP A 331 13.79 -17.93 -27.41
C ASP A 331 12.94 -19.21 -27.31
N GLU A 332 12.84 -19.84 -26.13
CA GLU A 332 12.00 -21.02 -25.92
C GLU A 332 10.57 -20.65 -25.52
N TRP A 333 9.62 -20.94 -26.41
CA TRP A 333 8.19 -20.70 -26.20
C TRP A 333 7.41 -22.01 -26.09
N LEU A 334 6.40 -22.02 -25.22
CA LEU A 334 5.40 -23.06 -25.11
C LEU A 334 4.09 -22.59 -25.72
N GLU A 335 3.46 -23.46 -26.50
CA GLU A 335 2.07 -23.28 -26.92
C GLU A 335 1.16 -23.72 -25.78
N GLN A 336 0.23 -22.85 -25.42
CA GLN A 336 -0.71 -23.06 -24.33
C GLN A 336 -2.08 -23.38 -24.92
N GLN A 337 -2.58 -24.56 -24.60
CA GLN A 337 -3.96 -24.95 -24.90
C GLN A 337 -4.87 -24.38 -23.81
N THR A 338 -5.60 -23.33 -24.15
CA THR A 338 -6.62 -22.77 -23.27
C THR A 338 -7.99 -23.37 -23.59
N ILE A 339 -8.98 -23.15 -22.73
CA ILE A 339 -10.38 -23.51 -23.06
C ILE A 339 -10.84 -22.72 -24.31
N PHE A 340 -10.34 -21.50 -24.51
CA PHE A 340 -10.55 -20.76 -25.75
C PHE A 340 -10.00 -21.49 -26.96
N THR A 341 -8.79 -22.07 -26.87
CA THR A 341 -8.22 -22.91 -27.94
C THR A 341 -9.13 -24.08 -28.32
N LEU A 342 -9.84 -24.69 -27.37
CA LEU A 342 -10.81 -25.75 -27.68
C LEU A 342 -12.04 -25.24 -28.44
N VAL A 343 -12.37 -23.96 -28.32
CA VAL A 343 -13.56 -23.33 -28.93
C VAL A 343 -13.22 -22.64 -30.26
N THR A 344 -12.09 -21.95 -30.36
CA THR A 344 -11.70 -21.15 -31.53
C THR A 344 -10.59 -21.78 -32.37
N GLY A 345 -9.86 -22.75 -31.81
CA GLY A 345 -8.69 -23.35 -32.46
C GLY A 345 -7.42 -22.51 -32.37
N GLU A 346 -7.46 -21.30 -31.78
CA GLU A 346 -6.28 -20.44 -31.64
C GLU A 346 -5.50 -20.76 -30.36
N THR A 347 -4.19 -20.97 -30.51
CA THR A 347 -3.27 -21.22 -29.39
C THR A 347 -2.63 -19.92 -28.92
N SER A 348 -2.57 -19.74 -27.60
CA SER A 348 -1.74 -18.67 -27.01
C SER A 348 -0.32 -19.18 -26.81
N LYS A 349 0.65 -18.27 -26.75
CA LYS A 349 2.07 -18.59 -26.52
C LYS A 349 2.57 -17.87 -25.27
N ARG A 350 3.40 -18.56 -24.50
CA ARG A 350 4.17 -17.97 -23.40
C ARG A 350 5.59 -18.51 -23.39
N ARG A 351 6.54 -17.78 -22.81
CA ARG A 351 7.90 -18.29 -22.63
C ARG A 351 7.89 -19.49 -21.69
N LYS A 352 8.82 -20.41 -21.95
CA LYS A 352 9.02 -21.58 -21.09
C LYS A 352 9.81 -21.25 -19.83
N TYR A 353 10.61 -20.19 -19.89
CA TYR A 353 11.55 -19.79 -18.87
C TYR A 353 11.53 -18.28 -18.67
N LEU A 354 11.91 -17.87 -17.47
CA LEU A 354 12.21 -16.48 -17.15
C LEU A 354 13.49 -16.05 -17.89
N CYS A 355 13.36 -15.01 -18.72
CA CYS A 355 14.49 -14.40 -19.42
C CYS A 355 15.07 -13.27 -18.56
N ALA A 356 16.07 -13.58 -17.73
CA ALA A 356 16.65 -12.60 -16.79
C ALA A 356 17.27 -11.35 -17.44
N THR A 357 17.57 -11.37 -18.75
CA THR A 357 18.10 -10.23 -19.50
C THR A 357 17.02 -9.30 -20.07
N ASP A 358 15.78 -9.79 -20.18
CA ASP A 358 14.63 -9.09 -20.78
C ASP A 358 13.47 -8.94 -19.79
N TYR A 359 13.72 -9.29 -18.51
CA TYR A 359 12.73 -9.16 -17.46
C TYR A 359 12.47 -7.68 -17.17
N ASP A 360 11.23 -7.24 -17.39
CA ASP A 360 10.82 -5.84 -17.34
C ASP A 360 10.00 -5.49 -16.09
N GLU A 361 9.60 -6.49 -15.30
CA GLU A 361 8.88 -6.24 -14.06
C GLU A 361 9.82 -5.69 -12.98
N GLN A 362 9.38 -4.64 -12.27
CA GLN A 362 10.25 -3.87 -11.39
C GLN A 362 10.04 -4.14 -9.90
N TYR A 363 9.38 -5.22 -9.50
CA TYR A 363 9.14 -5.52 -8.08
C TYR A 363 10.21 -6.41 -7.44
N PHE A 364 11.05 -7.09 -8.23
CA PHE A 364 12.27 -7.74 -7.73
C PHE A 364 13.47 -7.55 -8.67
N ASP A 365 14.68 -7.69 -8.14
CA ASP A 365 15.93 -7.78 -8.89
C ASP A 365 16.93 -8.74 -8.22
N PHE A 366 18.20 -8.72 -8.63
CA PHE A 366 19.28 -9.56 -8.09
C PHE A 366 20.35 -8.77 -7.31
N LYS A 367 20.08 -7.52 -6.87
CA LYS A 367 21.10 -6.66 -6.26
C LYS A 367 21.65 -7.21 -4.94
N CYS A 368 20.81 -7.85 -4.12
CA CYS A 368 21.21 -8.45 -2.85
C CYS A 368 22.20 -9.63 -3.01
N VAL A 369 22.33 -10.19 -4.22
CA VAL A 369 23.35 -11.20 -4.59
C VAL A 369 24.42 -10.63 -5.52
N ASN A 370 24.78 -9.35 -5.33
CA ASN A 370 25.77 -8.61 -6.12
C ASN A 370 25.44 -8.53 -7.62
N GLY A 371 24.15 -8.54 -7.98
CA GLY A 371 23.69 -8.51 -9.37
C GLY A 371 23.97 -9.81 -10.13
N LYS A 372 24.37 -10.88 -9.44
CA LYS A 372 24.64 -12.17 -10.08
C LYS A 372 23.32 -12.83 -10.49
N ILE A 373 23.05 -12.81 -11.79
CA ILE A 373 21.93 -13.55 -12.38
C ILE A 373 22.13 -15.06 -12.13
N PRO A 374 21.10 -15.80 -11.69
CA PRO A 374 21.21 -17.24 -11.48
C PRO A 374 21.54 -17.99 -12.77
N LYS A 375 22.21 -19.14 -12.63
CA LYS A 375 22.57 -20.01 -13.76
C LYS A 375 21.33 -20.42 -14.56
N GLN A 376 21.52 -20.65 -15.86
CA GLN A 376 20.49 -21.24 -16.70
C GLN A 376 19.97 -22.56 -16.11
N TYR A 377 18.67 -22.75 -16.26
CA TYR A 377 17.88 -23.87 -15.73
C TYR A 377 17.74 -23.90 -14.20
N SER A 378 18.17 -22.85 -13.49
CA SER A 378 17.90 -22.73 -12.05
C SER A 378 16.41 -22.52 -11.79
N GLU A 379 15.86 -23.31 -10.87
CA GLU A 379 14.47 -23.21 -10.41
C GLU A 379 14.37 -22.86 -8.94
N TRP A 380 15.46 -23.09 -8.18
CA TRP A 380 15.65 -22.55 -6.84
C TRP A 380 16.74 -21.48 -6.89
N TYR A 381 16.42 -20.25 -6.50
CA TYR A 381 17.39 -19.15 -6.44
C TYR A 381 16.90 -18.03 -5.51
N THR A 382 17.72 -16.98 -5.36
CA THR A 382 17.42 -15.81 -4.55
C THR A 382 16.98 -14.64 -5.43
N ILE A 383 15.91 -13.95 -5.02
CA ILE A 383 15.47 -12.68 -5.57
C ILE A 383 15.36 -11.64 -4.46
N CYS A 384 15.51 -10.37 -4.84
CA CYS A 384 15.61 -9.26 -3.92
C CYS A 384 14.47 -8.28 -4.21
N GLY A 385 13.71 -7.87 -3.21
CA GLY A 385 12.69 -6.83 -3.41
C GLY A 385 13.31 -5.51 -3.84
N THR A 386 12.52 -4.70 -4.54
CA THR A 386 12.93 -3.37 -5.00
C THR A 386 12.21 -2.27 -4.22
N PRO A 387 12.82 -1.08 -4.06
CA PRO A 387 12.16 0.03 -3.36
C PRO A 387 10.88 0.47 -4.08
N PHE A 388 10.00 1.16 -3.36
CA PHE A 388 8.85 1.79 -3.99
C PHE A 388 9.29 2.85 -5.01
N PRO A 389 8.79 2.83 -6.26
CA PRO A 389 9.01 3.93 -7.20
C PRO A 389 8.44 5.25 -6.65
N ASN A 390 7.27 5.16 -6.03
CA ASN A 390 6.59 6.24 -5.33
C ASN A 390 5.80 5.67 -4.15
N ARG A 391 6.32 5.80 -2.93
CA ARG A 391 5.65 5.27 -1.73
C ARG A 391 4.27 5.92 -1.52
N ALA A 392 4.13 7.21 -1.80
CA ALA A 392 2.89 7.94 -1.58
C ALA A 392 1.73 7.37 -2.41
N GLU A 393 2.01 6.91 -3.63
CA GLU A 393 1.02 6.28 -4.52
C GLU A 393 0.50 4.94 -3.98
N TYR A 394 1.39 4.10 -3.42
CA TYR A 394 0.97 2.86 -2.75
C TYR A 394 0.16 3.16 -1.48
N VAL A 395 0.62 4.11 -0.66
CA VAL A 395 -0.11 4.54 0.56
C VAL A 395 -1.50 5.08 0.22
N GLN A 396 -1.61 5.93 -0.80
CA GLN A 396 -2.89 6.45 -1.27
C GLN A 396 -3.80 5.32 -1.77
N THR A 397 -3.28 4.42 -2.60
CA THR A 397 -4.05 3.33 -3.20
C THR A 397 -4.57 2.37 -2.13
N ILE A 398 -3.69 1.85 -1.26
CA ILE A 398 -4.09 0.96 -0.17
C ILE A 398 -5.00 1.69 0.82
N GLY A 399 -4.70 2.96 1.15
CA GLY A 399 -5.54 3.79 2.00
C GLY A 399 -6.96 3.97 1.46
N LEU A 400 -7.10 4.19 0.14
CA LEU A 400 -8.40 4.29 -0.52
C LEU A 400 -9.17 2.96 -0.44
N VAL A 401 -8.51 1.84 -0.71
CA VAL A 401 -9.10 0.50 -0.59
C VAL A 401 -9.56 0.23 0.84
N CYS A 402 -8.73 0.54 1.85
CA CYS A 402 -9.09 0.42 3.26
C CYS A 402 -10.27 1.32 3.64
N PHE A 403 -10.33 2.56 3.13
CA PHE A 403 -11.44 3.47 3.35
C PHE A 403 -12.74 2.92 2.75
N MET A 404 -12.70 2.49 1.47
CA MET A 404 -13.83 1.88 0.79
C MET A 404 -14.32 0.62 1.51
N ALA A 405 -13.40 -0.26 1.91
CA ALA A 405 -13.71 -1.46 2.69
C ALA A 405 -14.38 -1.12 4.01
N THR A 406 -13.87 -0.14 4.74
CA THR A 406 -14.46 0.31 6.01
C THR A 406 -15.89 0.79 5.82
N MET A 407 -16.15 1.60 4.78
CA MET A 407 -17.49 2.10 4.48
C MET A 407 -18.45 0.98 4.05
N ILE A 408 -18.01 0.11 3.15
CA ILE A 408 -18.83 -0.95 2.57
C ILE A 408 -19.13 -2.03 3.61
N PHE A 409 -18.11 -2.62 4.25
CA PHE A 409 -18.31 -3.62 5.30
C PHE A 409 -18.98 -3.03 6.53
N GLY A 410 -18.68 -1.77 6.86
CA GLY A 410 -19.37 -1.04 7.93
C GLY A 410 -20.88 -0.93 7.66
N ALA A 411 -21.28 -0.56 6.45
CA ALA A 411 -22.69 -0.51 6.05
C ALA A 411 -23.36 -1.90 6.09
N MET A 412 -22.69 -2.95 5.62
CA MET A 412 -23.21 -4.32 5.66
C MET A 412 -23.37 -4.85 7.10
N LEU A 413 -22.39 -4.61 7.96
CA LEU A 413 -22.36 -5.20 9.30
C LEU A 413 -23.18 -4.41 10.32
N PHE A 414 -23.12 -3.08 10.27
CA PHE A 414 -23.75 -2.21 11.27
C PHE A 414 -25.06 -1.58 10.77
N GLY A 415 -25.19 -1.34 9.46
CA GLY A 415 -26.33 -0.66 8.83
C GLY A 415 -27.40 -1.59 8.24
N SER A 416 -27.13 -2.88 8.13
CA SER A 416 -28.05 -3.87 7.52
C SER A 416 -28.62 -4.85 8.55
N GLY A 417 -29.27 -5.93 8.08
CA GLY A 417 -29.96 -6.90 8.93
C GLY A 417 -29.08 -7.55 10.01
N ALA A 418 -29.72 -8.06 11.06
CA ALA A 418 -29.03 -8.76 12.15
C ALA A 418 -28.25 -9.99 11.69
N GLU A 419 -27.32 -10.47 12.53
CA GLU A 419 -26.62 -11.75 12.32
C GLU A 419 -27.64 -12.90 12.21
N TRP A 420 -27.36 -13.90 11.39
CA TRP A 420 -28.27 -15.03 11.31
C TRP A 420 -28.14 -15.90 12.56
N GLU A 421 -29.15 -15.84 13.43
CA GLU A 421 -29.25 -16.76 14.56
C GLU A 421 -29.84 -18.09 14.08
N THR A 422 -29.02 -19.15 14.04
CA THR A 422 -29.57 -20.49 13.83
C THR A 422 -30.23 -20.94 15.13
N ARG A 423 -31.54 -21.25 15.07
CA ARG A 423 -32.39 -21.63 16.21
C ARG A 423 -31.89 -22.94 16.86
N SER A 424 -30.85 -22.84 17.69
CA SER A 424 -30.23 -23.93 18.45
C SER A 424 -29.47 -23.37 19.65
N GLN A 425 -30.11 -22.51 20.45
CA GLN A 425 -29.67 -22.24 21.83
C GLN A 425 -30.26 -23.24 22.84
N THR A 426 -30.98 -24.28 22.39
CA THR A 426 -31.63 -25.28 23.28
C THR A 426 -30.93 -26.63 23.40
N THR A 427 -29.69 -26.76 22.94
CA THR A 427 -28.86 -27.93 23.28
C THR A 427 -27.55 -27.46 23.88
N LYS A 428 -27.49 -27.49 25.22
CA LYS A 428 -26.25 -27.55 26.00
C LYS A 428 -25.37 -28.63 25.38
N THR A 429 -24.46 -28.22 24.52
CA THR A 429 -23.36 -29.08 24.08
C THR A 429 -22.32 -28.92 25.16
N ASN A 430 -22.13 -29.97 25.98
CA ASN A 430 -21.08 -30.04 27.00
C ASN A 430 -19.70 -30.09 26.32
N ASN A 431 -19.30 -29.00 25.66
CA ASN A 431 -17.94 -28.83 25.16
C ASN A 431 -17.14 -28.12 26.24
N ILE A 432 -16.31 -28.90 26.93
CA ILE A 432 -15.40 -28.46 28.01
C ILE A 432 -14.38 -27.41 27.51
N LEU A 433 -14.19 -27.27 26.19
CA LEU A 433 -13.28 -26.29 25.57
C LEU A 433 -13.88 -24.87 25.43
N LEU A 434 -15.21 -24.70 25.44
CA LEU A 434 -15.86 -23.41 25.27
C LEU A 434 -15.81 -22.49 26.53
N PRO A 435 -15.96 -22.98 27.78
CA PRO A 435 -15.95 -22.11 28.97
C PRO A 435 -14.56 -21.53 29.31
N LEU A 436 -13.48 -22.26 29.03
CA LEU A 436 -12.10 -21.77 29.24
C LEU A 436 -11.76 -20.61 28.28
N PHE A 437 -12.17 -20.71 27.01
CA PHE A 437 -11.96 -19.66 26.01
C PHE A 437 -12.92 -18.48 26.15
N THR A 438 -14.19 -18.71 26.52
CA THR A 438 -15.16 -17.62 26.78
C THR A 438 -14.82 -16.83 28.04
N SER A 439 -14.23 -17.46 29.06
CA SER A 439 -13.68 -16.75 30.22
C SER A 439 -12.49 -15.86 29.84
N LEU A 440 -11.58 -16.35 28.99
CA LEU A 440 -10.45 -15.57 28.47
C LEU A 440 -10.91 -14.39 27.60
N LEU A 441 -11.87 -14.63 26.69
CA LEU A 441 -12.47 -13.60 25.83
C LEU A 441 -13.30 -12.57 26.61
N ASN A 442 -14.01 -12.98 27.67
CA ASN A 442 -14.74 -12.05 28.54
C ASN A 442 -13.82 -11.20 29.42
N THR A 443 -12.68 -11.77 29.84
CA THR A 443 -11.63 -11.02 30.54
C THR A 443 -10.93 -10.04 29.59
N LEU A 444 -10.80 -10.40 28.30
CA LEU A 444 -10.29 -9.52 27.25
C LEU A 444 -11.31 -8.46 26.80
N THR A 445 -12.62 -8.70 26.83
CA THR A 445 -13.63 -7.68 26.51
C THR A 445 -13.77 -6.61 27.60
N TYR A 446 -13.61 -6.98 28.87
CA TYR A 446 -13.55 -5.99 29.97
C TYR A 446 -12.29 -5.11 29.88
N LYS A 447 -11.13 -5.71 29.54
CA LYS A 447 -9.89 -4.96 29.28
C LYS A 447 -9.88 -4.20 27.93
N LYS A 448 -10.66 -4.63 26.93
CA LYS A 448 -10.84 -3.93 25.63
C LYS A 448 -11.46 -2.54 25.79
N CYS A 449 -12.27 -2.32 26.83
CA CYS A 449 -12.84 -1.01 27.10
C CYS A 449 -11.74 0.02 27.48
N GLN A 450 -10.70 -0.40 28.19
CA GLN A 450 -9.52 0.44 28.49
C GLN A 450 -8.56 0.55 27.31
N LEU A 451 -8.36 -0.53 26.55
CA LEU A 451 -7.43 -0.54 25.42
C LEU A 451 -7.94 0.29 24.23
N LEU A 452 -9.24 0.33 23.96
CA LEU A 452 -9.80 1.18 22.89
C LEU A 452 -9.76 2.68 23.24
N THR A 453 -9.93 3.05 24.51
CA THR A 453 -9.67 4.44 24.95
C THR A 453 -8.19 4.77 24.85
N GLN A 454 -7.30 3.82 25.18
CA GLN A 454 -5.87 3.98 24.98
C GLN A 454 -5.46 4.02 23.51
N ILE A 455 -6.08 3.25 22.62
CA ILE A 455 -5.80 3.27 21.17
C ILE A 455 -6.36 4.54 20.53
N ASN A 456 -7.54 5.03 20.90
CA ASN A 456 -8.01 6.35 20.44
C ASN A 456 -7.11 7.46 20.96
N ASN A 457 -6.69 7.41 22.23
CA ASN A 457 -5.73 8.35 22.79
C ASN A 457 -4.34 8.20 22.16
N PHE A 458 -3.95 7.00 21.71
CA PHE A 458 -2.68 6.73 21.03
C PHE A 458 -2.73 7.15 19.56
N ILE A 459 -3.83 6.97 18.85
CA ILE A 459 -4.05 7.47 17.48
C ILE A 459 -4.09 9.00 17.50
N LEU A 460 -4.76 9.59 18.49
CA LEU A 460 -4.79 11.04 18.68
C LEU A 460 -3.41 11.57 19.11
N ALA A 461 -2.71 10.89 20.04
CA ALA A 461 -1.34 11.23 20.43
C ALA A 461 -0.34 11.01 19.30
N PHE A 462 -0.55 10.04 18.42
CA PHE A 462 0.27 9.77 17.24
C PHE A 462 0.00 10.80 16.15
N GLN A 463 -1.25 11.20 15.91
CA GLN A 463 -1.59 12.35 15.07
C GLN A 463 -1.00 13.64 15.63
N LEU A 464 -1.07 13.87 16.95
CA LEU A 464 -0.44 15.01 17.63
C LEU A 464 1.09 14.94 17.59
N SER A 465 1.70 13.76 17.67
CA SER A 465 3.15 13.55 17.52
C SER A 465 3.62 13.73 16.08
N ILE A 466 2.79 13.40 15.07
CA ILE A 466 3.04 13.72 13.66
C ILE A 466 2.91 15.25 13.45
N MET A 467 1.94 15.92 14.07
CA MET A 467 1.85 17.39 14.02
C MET A 467 2.98 18.07 14.81
N ALA A 468 3.51 17.43 15.85
CA ALA A 468 4.66 17.92 16.61
C ALA A 468 6.01 17.69 15.91
N SER A 469 6.06 16.96 14.78
CA SER A 469 7.27 16.92 13.95
C SER A 469 7.47 18.22 13.17
N ASP A 470 6.41 19.01 12.96
CA ASP A 470 6.50 20.36 12.46
C ASP A 470 6.80 21.31 13.64
N LYS A 471 8.04 21.82 13.70
CA LYS A 471 8.49 22.80 14.70
C LYS A 471 7.66 24.10 14.72
N LEU A 472 6.89 24.36 13.65
CA LEU A 472 5.98 25.49 13.51
C LEU A 472 4.56 24.99 13.22
N VAL A 473 3.61 25.26 14.13
CA VAL A 473 2.22 24.84 14.00
C VAL A 473 1.28 26.04 13.95
N SER A 474 0.50 26.17 12.87
CA SER A 474 -0.61 27.13 12.82
C SER A 474 -1.86 26.53 13.48
N ILE A 475 -2.41 27.20 14.49
CA ILE A 475 -3.55 26.70 15.26
C ILE A 475 -4.83 26.87 14.45
N SER A 476 -5.57 25.77 14.27
CA SER A 476 -6.84 25.72 13.52
C SER A 476 -8.06 25.55 14.44
N THR A 477 -7.89 25.03 15.66
CA THR A 477 -8.98 24.94 16.66
C THR A 477 -8.49 25.22 18.09
N PRO A 478 -9.36 25.70 19.01
CA PRO A 478 -8.99 25.90 20.41
C PRO A 478 -8.57 24.62 21.13
N GLU A 479 -9.23 23.49 20.83
CA GLU A 479 -8.92 22.19 21.42
C GLU A 479 -7.53 21.69 21.00
N GLN A 480 -7.09 22.02 19.79
CA GLN A 480 -5.76 21.66 19.28
C GLN A 480 -4.65 22.30 20.12
N LEU A 481 -4.81 23.57 20.51
CA LEU A 481 -3.83 24.28 21.34
C LEU A 481 -3.70 23.63 22.74
N ASP A 482 -4.84 23.33 23.38
CA ASP A 482 -4.82 22.73 24.72
C ASP A 482 -4.21 21.30 24.70
N GLN A 483 -4.43 20.55 23.62
CA GLN A 483 -3.81 19.23 23.42
C GLN A 483 -2.30 19.33 23.17
N LEU A 484 -1.84 20.28 22.35
CA LEU A 484 -0.42 20.50 22.09
C LEU A 484 0.35 20.89 23.35
N LEU A 485 -0.24 21.73 24.22
CA LEU A 485 0.37 22.11 25.48
C LEU A 485 0.51 20.94 26.48
N GLU A 486 -0.40 19.97 26.45
CA GLU A 486 -0.27 18.75 27.27
C GLU A 486 0.76 17.76 26.70
N VAL A 487 0.87 17.66 25.37
CA VAL A 487 1.88 16.80 24.73
C VAL A 487 3.29 17.37 24.90
N ASN A 488 3.46 18.70 24.83
CA ASN A 488 4.75 19.37 24.93
C ASN A 488 5.14 19.75 26.38
N LYS A 489 4.63 19.01 27.37
CA LYS A 489 4.90 19.26 28.80
C LYS A 489 6.39 19.04 29.11
N GLY A 490 6.98 19.91 29.92
CA GLY A 490 8.42 19.94 30.21
C GLY A 490 9.28 20.72 29.20
N PHE A 491 8.75 21.08 28.02
CA PHE A 491 9.44 21.87 27.01
C PHE A 491 8.82 23.27 26.88
N LEU A 492 9.51 24.18 26.18
CA LEU A 492 9.03 25.55 25.96
C LEU A 492 8.15 25.58 24.70
N THR A 493 6.96 26.15 24.83
CA THR A 493 6.06 26.46 23.71
C THR A 493 5.93 27.97 23.56
N VAL A 494 6.16 28.49 22.36
CA VAL A 494 6.09 29.92 22.02
C VAL A 494 4.82 30.18 21.21
N LEU A 495 3.87 30.90 21.78
CA LEU A 495 2.60 31.25 21.15
C LEU A 495 2.69 32.66 20.54
N THR A 496 2.60 32.76 19.22
CA THR A 496 2.68 34.02 18.47
C THR A 496 1.28 34.42 18.00
N PHE A 497 0.73 35.48 18.56
CA PHE A 497 -0.57 36.04 18.22
C PHE A 497 -0.42 37.09 17.12
N ILE A 498 -1.08 36.88 15.98
CA ILE A 498 -0.91 37.68 14.76
C ILE A 498 -2.25 38.15 14.15
N ALA A 499 -2.15 39.18 13.31
CA ALA A 499 -3.17 39.58 12.35
C ALA A 499 -2.54 39.58 10.93
N PRO A 500 -2.98 38.72 9.99
CA PRO A 500 -2.31 38.50 8.70
C PRO A 500 -2.17 39.76 7.82
N TRP A 501 -3.08 40.72 7.98
CA TRP A 501 -3.09 41.98 7.22
C TRP A 501 -2.10 43.03 7.77
N SER A 502 -1.56 42.84 8.99
CA SER A 502 -0.63 43.78 9.60
C SER A 502 0.80 43.56 9.09
N THR A 503 1.42 44.60 8.54
CA THR A 503 2.82 44.56 8.06
C THR A 503 3.79 44.20 9.18
N THR A 504 3.54 44.70 10.39
CA THR A 504 4.31 44.40 11.59
C THR A 504 4.21 42.92 12.01
N CYS A 505 3.07 42.26 11.75
CA CYS A 505 2.91 40.83 12.01
C CYS A 505 3.66 39.97 10.98
N LYS A 506 3.76 40.41 9.72
CA LYS A 506 4.53 39.68 8.69
C LYS A 506 6.02 39.56 9.05
N THR A 507 6.60 40.65 9.56
CA THR A 507 7.98 40.65 10.08
C THR A 507 8.16 39.66 11.23
N MET A 508 7.17 39.55 12.12
CA MET A 508 7.22 38.58 13.23
C MET A 508 7.14 37.13 12.73
N MET A 509 6.31 36.84 11.73
CA MET A 509 6.20 35.49 11.13
C MET A 509 7.49 35.07 10.43
N GLU A 510 8.15 35.97 9.71
CA GLU A 510 9.45 35.70 9.08
C GLU A 510 10.51 35.35 10.13
N LEU A 511 10.56 36.11 11.23
CA LEU A 511 11.48 35.87 12.34
C LEU A 511 11.21 34.53 13.05
N THR A 512 9.95 34.19 13.30
CA THR A 512 9.58 32.88 13.88
C THR A 512 10.04 31.72 12.98
N ARG A 513 9.94 31.88 11.65
CA ARG A 513 10.43 30.87 10.69
C ARG A 513 11.95 30.74 10.70
N GLU A 514 12.70 31.83 10.91
CA GLU A 514 14.15 31.74 11.09
C GLU A 514 14.53 30.93 12.34
N PHE A 515 13.85 31.17 13.48
CA PHE A 515 14.10 30.41 14.71
C PHE A 515 13.77 28.92 14.58
N VAL A 516 12.78 28.57 13.78
CA VAL A 516 12.38 27.18 13.54
C VAL A 516 13.49 26.37 12.84
N VAL A 517 14.30 27.03 12.00
CA VAL A 517 15.40 26.40 11.25
C VAL A 517 16.69 26.33 12.07
N ASP A 518 16.78 27.05 13.20
CA ASP A 518 17.96 27.07 14.06
C ASP A 518 18.15 25.70 14.77
N PRO A 519 19.31 25.03 14.59
CA PRO A 519 19.60 23.76 15.26
C PRO A 519 19.68 23.88 16.79
N ASP A 520 20.04 25.04 17.34
CA ASP A 520 20.14 25.24 18.79
C ASP A 520 18.76 25.36 19.49
N LEU A 521 17.68 25.49 18.70
CA LEU A 521 16.30 25.66 19.17
C LEU A 521 15.43 24.43 18.92
N GLU A 522 16.04 23.26 18.70
CA GLU A 522 15.34 22.01 18.37
C GLU A 522 14.32 21.56 19.42
N HIS A 523 14.47 21.99 20.67
CA HIS A 523 13.61 21.63 21.79
C HIS A 523 12.46 22.63 22.08
N ILE A 524 12.25 23.61 21.18
CA ILE A 524 11.20 24.64 21.32
C ILE A 524 10.13 24.43 20.25
N LEU A 525 8.86 24.47 20.66
CA LEU A 525 7.71 24.41 19.77
C LEU A 525 7.18 25.83 19.51
N PHE A 526 7.01 26.19 18.24
CA PHE A 526 6.44 27.49 17.84
C PHE A 526 4.99 27.31 17.35
N CYS A 527 4.07 28.13 17.84
CA CYS A 527 2.68 28.14 17.40
C CYS A 527 2.26 29.53 16.91
N GLU A 528 1.58 29.59 15.76
CA GLU A 528 0.97 30.81 15.24
C GLU A 528 -0.55 30.79 15.48
N ILE A 529 -1.09 31.89 16.00
CA ILE A 529 -2.50 32.04 16.34
C ILE A 529 -3.04 33.32 15.72
N THR A 530 -3.98 33.19 14.79
CA THR A 530 -4.71 34.33 14.22
C THR A 530 -5.76 34.83 15.21
N VAL A 531 -5.61 36.05 15.71
CA VAL A 531 -6.50 36.60 16.75
C VAL A 531 -7.95 36.76 16.27
N GLU A 532 -8.14 37.02 14.97
CA GLU A 532 -9.47 37.17 14.35
C GLU A 532 -10.28 35.88 14.36
N ASP A 533 -9.61 34.75 14.11
CA ASP A 533 -10.23 33.44 14.06
C ASP A 533 -10.51 32.88 15.47
N PHE A 534 -9.68 33.27 16.46
CA PHE A 534 -9.73 32.72 17.82
C PHE A 534 -9.75 33.78 18.94
N PRO A 535 -10.81 34.62 19.02
CA PRO A 535 -10.91 35.68 20.02
C PRO A 535 -10.95 35.16 21.47
N THR A 536 -11.49 33.96 21.69
CA THR A 536 -11.55 33.30 23.01
C THR A 536 -10.16 32.92 23.52
N ILE A 537 -9.26 32.48 22.64
CA ILE A 537 -7.86 32.17 22.99
C ILE A 537 -7.11 33.47 23.29
N ALA A 538 -7.29 34.51 22.46
CA ALA A 538 -6.71 35.82 22.70
C ALA A 538 -7.16 36.41 24.05
N GLN A 539 -8.43 36.22 24.43
CA GLN A 539 -8.95 36.61 25.74
C GLN A 539 -8.33 35.76 26.88
N LYS A 540 -8.20 34.44 26.71
CA LYS A 540 -7.57 33.52 27.68
C LYS A 540 -6.15 33.97 28.04
N TYR A 541 -5.40 34.48 27.06
CA TYR A 541 -4.04 34.96 27.24
C TYR A 541 -3.93 36.49 27.45
N ASP A 542 -5.04 37.22 27.65
CA ASP A 542 -5.08 38.70 27.82
C ASP A 542 -4.28 39.46 26.74
N ILE A 543 -4.49 39.11 25.47
CA ILE A 543 -3.83 39.75 24.33
C ILE A 543 -4.51 41.08 24.00
N LYS A 544 -3.78 42.19 24.14
CA LYS A 544 -4.29 43.57 23.95
C LYS A 544 -3.91 44.20 22.61
N SER A 545 -2.86 43.70 21.98
CA SER A 545 -2.36 44.17 20.68
C SER A 545 -1.64 43.05 19.96
N VAL A 546 -1.54 43.12 18.64
CA VAL A 546 -0.78 42.19 17.80
C VAL A 546 0.35 42.94 17.05
N PRO A 547 1.51 42.32 16.82
CA PRO A 547 1.87 40.98 17.26
C PRO A 547 2.15 40.94 18.77
N SER A 548 1.85 39.80 19.40
CA SER A 548 2.23 39.50 20.79
C SER A 548 2.76 38.09 20.87
N VAL A 549 3.78 37.86 21.69
CA VAL A 549 4.38 36.54 21.89
C VAL A 549 4.21 36.14 23.36
N VAL A 550 3.74 34.93 23.60
CA VAL A 550 3.54 34.37 24.94
C VAL A 550 4.34 33.08 25.08
N PHE A 551 5.16 33.00 26.11
CA PHE A 551 5.97 31.84 26.43
C PHE A 551 5.23 30.97 27.44
N VAL A 552 5.09 29.68 27.13
CA VAL A 552 4.37 28.72 27.97
C VAL A 552 5.27 27.52 28.27
N ARG A 553 5.40 27.17 29.55
CA ARG A 553 6.04 25.94 30.02
C ARG A 553 5.16 25.31 31.08
N ASP A 554 4.94 23.99 30.99
CA ASP A 554 4.08 23.23 31.92
C ASP A 554 2.69 23.85 32.12
N ASN A 555 2.11 24.36 31.02
CA ASN A 555 0.80 25.03 30.99
C ASN A 555 0.72 26.31 31.86
N GLN A 556 1.87 26.89 32.20
CA GLN A 556 1.98 28.20 32.86
C GLN A 556 2.67 29.20 31.94
N VAL A 557 2.15 30.43 31.93
CA VAL A 557 2.77 31.54 31.19
C VAL A 557 4.00 31.99 31.94
N THR A 558 5.18 31.84 31.35
CA THR A 558 6.44 32.28 31.93
C THR A 558 6.67 33.75 31.64
N GLU A 559 6.45 34.16 30.39
CA GLU A 559 6.73 35.51 29.92
C GLU A 559 5.79 35.96 28.79
N ARG A 560 5.74 37.28 28.58
CA ARG A 560 4.96 37.92 27.51
C ARG A 560 5.77 39.03 26.87
N LEU A 561 5.62 39.16 25.56
CA LEU A 561 6.16 40.23 24.74
C LEU A 561 5.01 40.89 23.97
N ILE A 562 4.97 42.21 24.02
CA ILE A 562 3.93 43.01 23.39
C ILE A 562 4.58 43.85 22.30
N GLY A 563 4.20 43.65 21.04
CA GLY A 563 4.74 44.35 19.88
C GLY A 563 5.82 43.58 19.12
N ALA A 564 6.34 44.18 18.04
CA ALA A 564 7.37 43.60 17.20
C ALA A 564 8.78 44.10 17.56
N ASP A 565 9.22 43.80 18.78
CA ASP A 565 10.61 44.00 19.17
C ASP A 565 11.42 42.74 18.86
N VAL A 566 12.13 42.78 17.73
CA VAL A 566 12.97 41.68 17.23
C VAL A 566 14.12 41.36 18.20
N GLN A 567 14.72 42.37 18.83
CA GLN A 567 15.89 42.18 19.69
C GLN A 567 15.52 41.56 21.03
N ASP A 568 14.38 41.97 21.60
CA ASP A 568 13.88 41.42 22.86
C ASP A 568 13.45 39.95 22.69
N LEU A 569 12.81 39.60 21.56
CA LEU A 569 12.44 38.22 21.25
C LEU A 569 13.67 37.31 21.08
N THR A 570 14.68 37.74 20.30
CA THR A 570 15.92 36.96 20.13
C THR A 570 16.64 36.75 21.47
N THR A 571 16.72 37.80 22.29
CA THR A 571 17.39 37.73 23.60
C THR A 571 16.72 36.72 24.52
N LYS A 572 15.39 36.76 24.63
CA LYS A 572 14.63 35.87 25.52
C LYS A 572 14.63 34.41 25.08
N ILE A 573 14.59 34.15 23.77
CA ILE A 573 14.74 32.78 23.25
C ILE A 573 16.13 32.23 23.60
N MET A 574 17.19 33.04 23.47
CA MET A 574 18.56 32.67 23.82
C MET A 574 18.81 32.55 25.35
N GLU A 575 18.08 33.29 26.18
CA GLU A 575 18.14 33.11 27.64
C GLU A 575 17.55 31.75 28.06
N HIS A 576 16.52 31.28 27.36
CA HIS A 576 15.88 30.00 27.64
C HIS A 576 16.70 28.76 27.22
N THR A 577 17.61 28.88 26.24
CA THR A 577 18.54 27.77 25.89
C THR A 577 19.69 27.61 26.89
N ASN A 578 20.05 28.67 27.61
CA ASN A 578 21.14 28.65 28.61
C ASN A 578 20.72 28.15 30.01
N THR A 579 19.46 27.72 30.18
CA THR A 579 18.92 27.22 31.47
C THR A 579 18.54 25.73 31.39
N GLY A 580 19.51 24.88 31.06
CA GLY A 580 19.50 23.44 31.33
C GLY A 580 20.58 23.08 32.36
N PRO A 581 20.43 22.02 33.18
CA PRO A 581 21.38 21.71 34.23
C PRO A 581 22.74 21.28 33.65
N ASN A 582 23.75 22.11 33.88
CA ASN A 582 25.19 21.88 33.73
C ASN A 582 25.73 21.56 32.33
N LEU A 583 26.41 22.55 31.71
CA LEU A 583 27.80 22.43 31.23
C LEU A 583 28.36 23.83 30.95
N SER A 584 29.46 24.16 31.62
CA SER A 584 30.13 25.46 31.59
C SER A 584 31.02 25.64 30.35
N GLY A 585 31.03 26.84 29.76
CA GLY A 585 32.15 27.32 28.95
C GLY A 585 31.81 28.53 28.07
N LYS A 586 32.34 29.71 28.41
CA LYS A 586 32.15 31.01 27.73
C LYS A 586 32.61 31.03 26.25
N PRO A 587 32.08 31.95 25.43
CA PRO A 587 32.30 32.01 23.99
C PRO A 587 33.54 32.84 23.62
N THR A 588 34.22 32.49 22.53
CA THR A 588 35.05 33.44 21.76
C THR A 588 35.02 33.04 20.29
N ARG A 589 34.35 33.86 19.48
CA ARG A 589 34.29 33.75 18.02
C ARG A 589 35.22 34.80 17.43
N THR A 590 36.31 34.37 16.79
CA THR A 590 37.12 35.21 15.89
C THR A 590 37.67 34.41 14.71
N VAL A 591 37.06 34.68 13.56
CA VAL A 591 37.57 34.79 12.17
C VAL A 591 39.03 34.35 11.92
N LYS A 592 39.26 33.47 10.93
CA LYS A 592 40.01 33.73 9.66
C LYS A 592 40.38 32.46 8.88
N THR A 593 39.86 32.39 7.65
CA THR A 593 40.52 32.15 6.34
C THR A 593 41.91 31.49 6.29
N GLN A 594 42.07 30.42 5.48
CA GLN A 594 42.91 30.32 4.26
C GLN A 594 43.38 28.87 3.95
N ALA A 595 43.28 28.50 2.67
CA ALA A 595 43.96 27.37 2.02
C ALA A 595 45.45 27.72 1.72
N PRO A 596 46.24 26.98 0.91
CA PRO A 596 46.25 25.55 0.48
C PRO A 596 47.66 24.89 0.63
N ALA A 597 47.78 23.56 0.42
CA ALA A 597 49.01 22.95 -0.14
C ALA A 597 48.74 21.56 -0.72
N ALA A 598 49.41 21.25 -1.84
CA ALA A 598 49.05 20.30 -2.89
C ALA A 598 49.70 18.90 -2.79
N GLY A 599 49.16 17.92 -3.54
CA GLY A 599 49.86 16.65 -3.81
C GLY A 599 49.12 15.51 -4.55
N VAL A 600 49.00 15.62 -5.88
CA VAL A 600 48.99 14.55 -6.94
C VAL A 600 47.70 13.73 -7.22
N THR A 601 47.52 13.47 -8.52
CA THR A 601 46.35 13.26 -9.39
C THR A 601 45.91 11.81 -9.65
N SER A 602 44.60 11.61 -9.89
CA SER A 602 44.06 10.79 -10.98
C SER A 602 42.70 11.34 -11.45
N SER A 603 42.55 11.50 -12.76
CA SER A 603 41.39 12.07 -13.45
C SER A 603 40.15 11.18 -13.34
N ASP A 604 39.22 11.53 -12.46
CA ASP A 604 37.77 11.31 -12.53
C ASP A 604 37.14 11.78 -11.21
N SER A 605 36.82 13.08 -11.15
CA SER A 605 35.87 13.72 -10.21
C SER A 605 36.14 15.22 -10.16
N LEU A 606 35.68 15.97 -11.17
CA LEU A 606 35.38 17.38 -10.90
C LEU A 606 34.26 17.39 -9.84
N PRO A 607 34.34 18.23 -8.79
CA PRO A 607 33.21 18.44 -7.89
C PRO A 607 31.97 18.74 -8.73
N LEU A 608 30.85 18.08 -8.44
CA LEU A 608 29.65 18.11 -9.28
C LEU A 608 29.26 19.54 -9.70
N ASN A 609 29.35 20.52 -8.79
CA ASN A 609 29.07 21.93 -9.09
C ASN A 609 29.97 22.55 -10.18
N GLU A 610 31.26 22.18 -10.24
CA GLU A 610 32.14 22.66 -11.32
C GLU A 610 31.80 22.01 -12.65
N ARG A 611 31.42 20.73 -12.65
CA ARG A 611 30.95 20.01 -13.84
C ARG A 611 29.65 20.60 -14.38
N LEU A 612 28.69 20.91 -13.51
CA LEU A 612 27.43 21.58 -13.88
C LEU A 612 27.67 22.97 -14.46
N LYS A 613 28.59 23.73 -13.86
CA LYS A 613 28.98 25.04 -14.38
C LYS A 613 29.60 24.94 -15.77
N GLN A 614 30.43 23.93 -16.04
CA GLN A 614 30.99 23.70 -17.37
C GLN A 614 29.91 23.33 -18.38
N LEU A 615 29.00 22.41 -18.03
CA LEU A 615 27.92 21.96 -18.92
C LEU A 615 26.96 23.10 -19.28
N THR A 616 26.58 23.95 -18.33
CA THR A 616 25.69 25.10 -18.58
C THR A 616 26.32 26.17 -19.48
N HIS A 617 27.66 26.26 -19.51
CA HIS A 617 28.41 27.22 -20.33
C HIS A 617 28.96 26.61 -21.63
N GLN A 618 28.67 25.34 -21.92
CA GLN A 618 29.20 24.64 -23.09
C GLN A 618 28.78 25.30 -24.42
N ALA A 619 27.56 25.83 -24.47
CA ALA A 619 27.01 26.53 -25.61
C ALA A 619 26.30 27.83 -25.19
N ASN A 620 26.16 28.77 -26.14
CA ASN A 620 25.43 30.02 -25.89
C ASN A 620 23.97 29.78 -25.52
N ILE A 621 23.34 28.75 -26.11
CA ILE A 621 22.02 28.26 -25.77
C ILE A 621 22.15 26.78 -25.49
N MET A 622 22.00 26.39 -24.23
CA MET A 622 22.17 25.01 -23.77
C MET A 622 20.85 24.50 -23.20
N ILE A 623 20.35 23.37 -23.71
CA ILE A 623 19.04 22.83 -23.35
C ILE A 623 19.20 21.45 -22.71
N PHE A 624 18.87 21.36 -21.43
CA PHE A 624 18.83 20.09 -20.71
C PHE A 624 17.44 19.49 -20.88
N MET A 625 17.35 18.35 -21.55
CA MET A 625 16.07 17.77 -21.96
C MET A 625 16.06 16.25 -21.86
N LYS A 626 14.86 15.65 -21.88
CA LYS A 626 14.70 14.19 -21.97
C LYS A 626 14.76 13.73 -23.42
N GLY A 627 15.77 12.93 -23.78
CA GLY A 627 16.07 12.55 -25.15
C GLY A 627 16.98 13.56 -25.85
N ASN A 628 17.08 13.45 -27.18
CA ASN A 628 17.85 14.37 -28.03
C ASN A 628 16.96 15.05 -29.09
N PRO A 629 17.46 16.02 -29.87
CA PRO A 629 16.65 16.77 -30.84
C PRO A 629 16.01 15.90 -31.94
N GLU A 630 16.62 14.78 -32.28
CA GLU A 630 16.09 13.83 -33.27
C GLU A 630 15.01 12.91 -32.67
N LYS A 631 15.20 12.52 -31.40
CA LYS A 631 14.34 11.58 -30.67
C LYS A 631 13.99 12.12 -29.26
N PRO A 632 13.13 13.15 -29.16
CA PRO A 632 12.68 13.65 -27.86
C PRO A 632 11.76 12.65 -27.16
N ARG A 633 12.09 12.28 -25.91
CA ARG A 633 11.37 11.27 -25.10
C ARG A 633 10.30 11.87 -24.18
N CYS A 634 10.02 13.16 -24.30
CA CYS A 634 9.00 13.86 -23.53
C CYS A 634 8.29 14.92 -24.39
N GLY A 635 6.98 15.07 -24.23
CA GLY A 635 6.18 16.04 -24.97
C GLY A 635 6.61 17.50 -24.75
N PHE A 636 7.14 17.84 -23.57
CA PHE A 636 7.67 19.16 -23.28
C PHE A 636 9.03 19.41 -23.97
N SER A 637 9.92 18.41 -23.95
CA SER A 637 11.19 18.47 -24.71
C SER A 637 10.94 18.65 -26.21
N ARG A 638 9.95 17.93 -26.77
CA ARG A 638 9.59 18.02 -28.19
C ARG A 638 9.16 19.44 -28.57
N GLN A 639 8.32 20.07 -27.74
CA GLN A 639 7.84 21.43 -27.98
C GLN A 639 8.97 22.48 -27.88
N VAL A 640 9.91 22.34 -26.94
CA VAL A 640 11.07 23.24 -26.87
C VAL A 640 11.90 23.17 -28.16
N ILE A 641 12.17 21.96 -28.66
CA ILE A 641 12.93 21.77 -29.90
C ILE A 641 12.19 22.35 -31.12
N GLU A 642 10.88 22.20 -31.19
CA GLU A 642 10.06 22.79 -32.24
C GLU A 642 10.16 24.32 -32.24
N ILE A 643 9.96 24.96 -31.06
CA ILE A 643 10.09 26.42 -30.93
C ILE A 643 11.51 26.87 -31.26
N MET A 644 12.55 26.16 -30.79
CA MET A 644 13.94 26.52 -31.08
C MET A 644 14.26 26.45 -32.58
N ARG A 645 13.75 25.43 -33.30
CA ARG A 645 13.91 25.32 -34.76
C ARG A 645 13.26 26.49 -35.50
N GLU A 646 12.13 27.00 -35.02
CA GLU A 646 11.48 28.18 -35.61
C GLU A 646 12.29 29.47 -35.43
N THR A 647 13.07 29.60 -34.35
CA THR A 647 13.91 30.79 -34.12
C THR A 647 15.13 30.87 -35.04
N GLY A 648 15.57 29.74 -35.60
CA GLY A 648 16.76 29.66 -36.46
C GLY A 648 18.10 29.91 -35.74
N LEU A 649 18.11 29.99 -34.41
CA LEU A 649 19.34 30.18 -33.62
C LEU A 649 20.05 28.83 -33.36
N PRO A 650 21.39 28.79 -33.32
CA PRO A 650 22.13 27.58 -32.96
C PRO A 650 21.99 27.28 -31.46
N PHE A 651 21.77 26.02 -31.12
CA PHE A 651 21.66 25.53 -29.74
C PHE A 651 22.27 24.14 -29.60
N GLU A 652 22.71 23.80 -28.39
CA GLU A 652 23.12 22.45 -28.02
C GLU A 652 22.15 21.87 -26.98
N THR A 653 22.15 20.54 -26.89
CA THR A 653 21.28 19.81 -25.96
C THR A 653 22.05 18.76 -25.19
N PHE A 654 21.65 18.52 -23.95
CA PHE A 654 22.14 17.42 -23.12
C PHE A 654 20.98 16.52 -22.70
N ASP A 655 21.11 15.21 -22.94
CA ASP A 655 20.11 14.24 -22.51
C ASP A 655 20.31 13.91 -21.03
N ILE A 656 19.44 14.44 -20.19
CA ILE A 656 19.48 14.22 -18.73
C ILE A 656 19.18 12.78 -18.33
N LEU A 657 18.68 11.95 -19.26
CA LEU A 657 18.42 10.53 -18.99
C LEU A 657 19.71 9.69 -19.03
N GLU A 658 20.80 10.23 -19.57
CA GLU A 658 22.10 9.55 -19.64
C GLU A 658 22.95 9.79 -18.38
N ASP A 659 22.65 10.81 -17.57
CA ASP A 659 23.42 11.17 -16.37
C ASP A 659 22.51 11.68 -15.23
N GLU A 660 22.26 10.81 -14.24
CA GLU A 660 21.40 11.12 -13.09
C GLU A 660 22.03 12.14 -12.11
N ASP A 661 23.36 12.21 -12.00
CA ASP A 661 24.03 13.18 -11.13
C ASP A 661 23.87 14.61 -11.69
N VAL A 662 24.00 14.77 -13.01
CA VAL A 662 23.71 16.04 -13.70
C VAL A 662 22.22 16.37 -13.58
N ARG A 663 21.34 15.36 -13.72
CA ARG A 663 19.88 15.55 -13.64
C ARG A 663 19.40 16.03 -12.29
N GLN A 664 19.92 15.49 -11.19
CA GLN A 664 19.56 15.96 -9.86
C GLN A 664 20.31 17.24 -9.51
N GLY A 665 21.60 17.28 -9.80
CA GLY A 665 22.45 18.44 -9.52
C GLY A 665 21.97 19.73 -10.19
N LEU A 666 21.45 19.68 -11.42
CA LEU A 666 20.91 20.88 -12.09
C LEU A 666 19.65 21.45 -11.44
N LYS A 667 18.81 20.63 -10.78
CA LYS A 667 17.64 21.14 -10.06
C LYS A 667 18.05 21.97 -8.86
N ASP A 668 19.06 21.49 -8.14
CA ASP A 668 19.60 22.17 -6.97
C ASP A 668 20.45 23.39 -7.37
N TYR A 669 21.24 23.27 -8.43
CA TYR A 669 22.08 24.35 -8.96
C TYR A 669 21.26 25.55 -9.46
N SER A 670 20.12 25.27 -10.09
CA SER A 670 19.28 26.30 -10.73
C SER A 670 18.05 26.70 -9.93
N GLN A 671 17.78 25.99 -8.82
CA GLN A 671 16.53 26.11 -8.05
C GLN A 671 15.27 25.90 -8.91
N TRP A 672 15.37 25.09 -9.98
CA TRP A 672 14.29 24.82 -10.93
C TRP A 672 13.98 23.32 -11.01
N GLN A 673 12.78 22.93 -10.58
CA GLN A 673 12.45 21.52 -10.32
C GLN A 673 12.03 20.70 -11.56
N THR A 674 11.80 21.36 -12.71
CA THR A 674 11.24 20.72 -13.91
C THR A 674 12.19 20.72 -15.10
N TYR A 675 11.92 19.85 -16.08
CA TYR A 675 12.65 19.77 -17.35
C TYR A 675 11.65 19.85 -18.52
N PRO A 676 12.05 20.42 -19.67
CA PRO A 676 13.39 20.89 -20.04
C PRO A 676 13.82 22.18 -19.33
N GLN A 677 15.13 22.36 -19.10
CA GLN A 677 15.74 23.61 -18.60
C GLN A 677 16.56 24.26 -19.72
N ILE A 678 16.36 25.55 -19.95
CA ILE A 678 17.02 26.31 -21.02
C ILE A 678 17.97 27.33 -20.39
N TYR A 679 19.24 27.25 -20.77
CA TYR A 679 20.27 28.19 -20.33
C TYR A 679 20.72 29.07 -21.49
N VAL A 680 20.88 30.36 -21.23
CA VAL A 680 21.45 31.33 -22.16
C VAL A 680 22.69 31.93 -21.53
N LYS A 681 23.85 31.77 -22.19
CA LYS A 681 25.17 32.23 -21.69
C LYS A 681 25.48 31.75 -20.25
N GLY A 682 25.03 30.55 -19.90
CA GLY A 682 25.26 29.96 -18.58
C GLY A 682 24.24 30.34 -17.50
N GLU A 683 23.28 31.22 -17.79
CA GLU A 683 22.20 31.60 -16.87
C GLU A 683 20.89 30.89 -17.22
N LEU A 684 20.13 30.46 -16.22
CA LEU A 684 18.83 29.81 -16.44
C LEU A 684 17.82 30.84 -16.96
N MET A 685 17.27 30.59 -18.15
CA MET A 685 16.13 31.33 -18.68
C MET A 685 14.80 30.78 -18.13
N GLY A 686 14.69 29.45 -17.99
CA GLY A 686 13.51 28.77 -17.44
C GLY A 686 13.15 27.50 -18.19
N GLY A 687 11.88 27.09 -18.07
CA GLY A 687 11.30 25.92 -18.74
C GLY A 687 10.51 26.25 -20.01
N LEU A 688 9.75 25.27 -20.52
CA LEU A 688 8.90 25.44 -21.71
C LEU A 688 7.81 26.51 -21.51
N ASP A 689 7.25 26.60 -20.31
CA ASP A 689 6.24 27.58 -19.91
C ASP A 689 6.74 29.01 -20.09
N VAL A 690 7.92 29.33 -19.53
CA VAL A 690 8.59 30.63 -19.68
C VAL A 690 8.91 30.91 -21.15
N MET A 691 9.40 29.89 -21.88
CA MET A 691 9.71 30.01 -23.30
C MET A 691 8.47 30.34 -24.16
N LYS A 692 7.32 29.75 -23.84
CA LYS A 692 6.05 30.03 -24.53
C LYS A 692 5.54 31.43 -24.21
N GLU A 693 5.59 31.84 -22.94
CA GLU A 693 5.21 33.19 -22.52
C GLU A 693 6.04 34.26 -23.24
N MET A 694 7.37 34.08 -23.30
CA MET A 694 8.26 34.98 -24.04
C MET A 694 7.99 34.98 -25.56
N LYS A 695 7.56 33.84 -26.13
CA LYS A 695 7.17 33.75 -27.54
C LYS A 695 5.90 34.57 -27.82
N GLU A 696 4.92 34.49 -26.93
CA GLU A 696 3.65 35.22 -27.02
C GLU A 696 3.85 36.72 -26.83
N MET A 697 4.76 37.13 -25.95
CA MET A 697 5.13 38.54 -25.74
C MET A 697 6.09 39.10 -26.80
N GLY A 698 6.62 38.25 -27.69
CA GLY A 698 7.56 38.65 -28.75
C GLY A 698 9.00 38.93 -28.29
N SER A 699 9.33 38.71 -27.02
CA SER A 699 10.66 38.96 -26.44
C SER A 699 11.63 37.78 -26.55
N LEU A 700 11.16 36.59 -26.92
CA LEU A 700 11.95 35.35 -26.91
C LEU A 700 13.27 35.42 -27.71
N ILE A 701 13.24 35.98 -28.92
CA ILE A 701 14.44 36.03 -29.79
C ILE A 701 15.51 36.96 -29.20
N GLU A 702 15.11 38.04 -28.54
CA GLU A 702 16.03 38.98 -27.89
C GLU A 702 16.69 38.31 -26.68
N THR A 703 15.89 37.67 -25.83
CA THR A 703 16.37 36.90 -24.68
C THR A 703 17.34 35.79 -25.09
N LEU A 704 17.03 35.04 -26.15
CA LEU A 704 17.91 33.96 -26.65
C LEU A 704 19.23 34.46 -27.26
N LYS A 705 19.27 35.70 -27.75
CA LYS A 705 20.54 36.35 -28.17
C LYS A 705 21.34 36.88 -26.98
N GLY A 706 20.75 36.88 -25.78
CA GLY A 706 21.30 37.42 -24.54
C GLY A 706 21.55 38.92 -24.64
N VAL A 707 20.56 39.65 -25.16
CA VAL A 707 20.52 41.12 -25.28
C VAL A 707 19.53 41.68 -24.27
#